data_AF-A0A356G360-F1
#
_entry.id   AF-A0A356G360-F1
#
_cell.length_a   1.000
_cell.length_b   1.000
_cell.length_c   1.000
_cell.angle_alpha   90.00
_cell.angle_beta   90.00
_cell.angle_gamma   90.00
#
_symmetry.space_group_name_H-M   'P 1'
#
loop_
_entity.id
_entity.type
_entity.pdbx_description
1 polymer ?
#
loop_
_entity_poly.entity_id
_entity_poly.type
_entity_poly.pdbx_seq_one_letter_code
_entity_poly.pdbx_strand_id
1 'polypeptide(L)'
;FAVNSQEMRRQASDSVLDERTLREIYLTGFEEVVRESAPKTIMTSYNLVNGTYANENPHLLKDILRDEWGFDGAVVTDWGGSNNHVAGVASGSTYEMPNPGLGSARELMDAVAAGTLSEHDIDERVDEAIELALSVGPAVAAAPSSFDVDAHHALAREAAAAGCVLLKNEDSLLPLPAHAKVALIGDFAKTPRYQGAGSSAVNCTRVDSLLDLIGETDLDLVGYEPGFDRNGGENASRRSAALDLARRADVILLCLGLTEIQESEGADRLTMRLNDNQVELAHAVAEVNPHVVVLLSAGSCVETDWMADARAVLYCALGGQAGAGAALDVVRGLVCPSGKLTETWPVRLSDVPSSANFPSEDRNAEYREGIYVGYRYFQTAHVPVALPFGFGLSYTSFSYSELEASAEGVTFTLTNEGACAGAEVAQLYVAKPDHEVFRAEQELKGFAKVYLEPGESRRVSIPLDESSFRYFNVKTNSWEVEGGTYELRVGASSEDVRLTASVTLDGTGAPNPYEGVDVAPYEVADVLKVDDGHFSALLGHPIPDGRARIERNVCFRDLNHGRSLIFWIVWVVLRTLKNSADRKGQPNLNVLFIWNMPLRAIGKMTNGMADMGVVDALVREVKGFGWGGIVLFALALLLNWGVGIAILLWVLWILVPILLAFVMNLVKNGQTRRLLD
;
A
#
# COMPACT_ATOMS: atom_id res chain seq x y z
N PHE A 1 8.58 4.11 5.10
CA PHE A 1 8.65 4.16 6.56
C PHE A 1 8.26 5.56 7.03
N ALA A 2 7.06 5.78 7.56
CA ALA A 2 5.95 4.82 7.75
C ALA A 2 4.58 5.47 7.40
N VAL A 3 3.49 4.71 7.54
CA VAL A 3 2.11 5.20 7.40
C VAL A 3 1.79 5.82 6.02
N ASN A 4 2.41 5.30 4.95
CA ASN A 4 2.04 5.67 3.58
C ASN A 4 0.90 4.78 3.08
N SER A 5 -0.30 4.98 3.64
CA SER A 5 -1.45 4.07 3.41
C SER A 5 -2.50 4.63 2.45
N GLN A 6 -2.27 5.79 1.83
CA GLN A 6 -3.09 6.32 0.73
C GLN A 6 -2.21 7.03 -0.32
N GLU A 7 -2.59 6.97 -1.59
CA GLU A 7 -1.87 7.67 -2.67
C GLU A 7 -2.31 9.13 -2.81
N MET A 8 -3.57 9.42 -2.47
CA MET A 8 -4.13 10.76 -2.53
C MET A 8 -3.34 11.71 -1.64
N ARG A 9 -2.78 12.75 -2.27
CA ARG A 9 -1.93 13.75 -1.60
C ARG A 9 -0.75 13.14 -0.84
N ARG A 10 -0.25 11.94 -1.16
CA ARG A 10 0.84 11.28 -0.38
C ARG A 10 2.06 12.17 -0.08
N GLN A 11 2.39 13.12 -0.96
CA GLN A 11 3.48 14.10 -0.78
C GLN A 11 3.16 15.28 0.15
N ALA A 12 1.93 15.44 0.62
CA ALA A 12 1.54 16.57 1.47
C ALA A 12 0.46 16.21 2.52
N SER A 13 0.01 14.95 2.53
CA SER A 13 -0.93 14.42 3.51
C SER A 13 -0.24 14.22 4.85
N ASP A 14 -0.96 14.50 5.92
CA ASP A 14 -0.58 14.27 7.30
C ASP A 14 -1.38 13.10 7.84
N SER A 15 -0.71 11.97 8.07
CA SER A 15 -1.33 10.82 8.73
C SER A 15 -1.40 11.10 10.23
N VAL A 16 -2.62 11.31 10.71
CA VAL A 16 -2.92 11.65 12.11
C VAL A 16 -3.44 10.40 12.82
N LEU A 17 -2.68 9.91 13.78
CA LEU A 17 -2.96 8.67 14.52
C LEU A 17 -2.30 8.69 15.90
N ASP A 18 -2.84 7.94 16.86
CA ASP A 18 -2.24 7.83 18.18
C ASP A 18 -1.01 6.90 18.18
N GLU A 19 -0.18 7.02 19.22
CA GLU A 19 1.08 6.28 19.32
C GLU A 19 0.86 4.76 19.42
N ARG A 20 -0.22 4.29 20.08
CA ARG A 20 -0.47 2.84 20.18
C ARG A 20 -0.79 2.25 18.81
N THR A 21 -1.64 2.93 18.04
CA THR A 21 -1.96 2.52 16.66
C THR A 21 -0.73 2.56 15.76
N LEU A 22 0.10 3.61 15.86
CA LEU A 22 1.36 3.71 15.13
C LEU A 22 2.25 2.50 15.43
N ARG A 23 2.42 2.15 16.71
CA ARG A 23 3.29 1.05 17.17
C ARG A 23 2.77 -0.33 16.79
N GLU A 24 1.50 -0.63 17.09
CA GLU A 24 0.90 -1.96 16.94
C GLU A 24 0.54 -2.31 15.48
N ILE A 25 0.23 -1.32 14.64
CA ILE A 25 -0.24 -1.56 13.26
C ILE A 25 0.82 -1.19 12.22
N TYR A 26 1.34 0.04 12.29
CA TYR A 26 2.10 0.60 11.17
C TYR A 26 3.63 0.45 11.31
N LEU A 27 4.11 0.18 12.51
CA LEU A 27 5.53 0.03 12.81
C LEU A 27 5.96 -1.40 13.14
N THR A 28 5.08 -2.26 13.68
CA THR A 28 5.45 -3.62 14.13
C THR A 28 6.11 -4.44 13.01
N GLY A 29 5.59 -4.42 11.77
CA GLY A 29 6.24 -5.14 10.66
C GLY A 29 7.62 -4.58 10.28
N PHE A 30 7.88 -3.29 10.48
CA PHE A 30 9.23 -2.73 10.33
C PHE A 30 10.14 -3.13 11.49
N GLU A 31 9.62 -3.15 12.72
CA GLU A 31 10.36 -3.60 13.91
C GLU A 31 10.89 -5.02 13.71
N GLU A 32 10.01 -5.96 13.31
CA GLU A 32 10.35 -7.35 13.05
C GLU A 32 11.45 -7.47 12.00
N VAL A 33 11.28 -6.82 10.84
CA VAL A 33 12.30 -6.84 9.77
C VAL A 33 13.63 -6.26 10.23
N VAL A 34 13.62 -5.15 10.97
CA VAL A 34 14.85 -4.52 11.48
C VAL A 34 15.58 -5.45 12.45
N ARG A 35 14.86 -5.99 13.45
CA ARG A 35 15.45 -6.82 14.51
C ARG A 35 15.88 -8.19 14.03
N GLU A 36 15.13 -8.81 13.11
CA GLU A 36 15.39 -10.19 12.69
C GLU A 36 16.31 -10.29 11.47
N SER A 37 16.26 -9.32 10.55
CA SER A 37 16.95 -9.41 9.25
C SER A 37 18.07 -8.39 9.05
N ALA A 38 18.19 -7.37 9.91
CA ALA A 38 19.20 -6.30 9.81
C ALA A 38 19.32 -5.72 8.37
N PRO A 39 18.24 -5.10 7.84
CA PRO A 39 18.21 -4.57 6.48
C PRO A 39 19.29 -3.49 6.31
N LYS A 40 19.96 -3.47 5.15
CA LYS A 40 21.01 -2.48 4.87
C LYS A 40 20.46 -1.09 4.60
N THR A 41 19.21 -0.99 4.15
CA THR A 41 18.55 0.29 3.87
C THR A 41 17.08 0.28 4.25
N ILE A 42 16.57 1.44 4.66
CA ILE A 42 15.14 1.71 4.83
C ILE A 42 14.75 2.97 4.08
N MET A 43 13.61 2.91 3.39
CA MET A 43 13.07 4.05 2.66
C MET A 43 12.02 4.80 3.47
N THR A 44 12.18 6.09 3.69
CA THR A 44 11.17 6.93 4.36
C THR A 44 9.97 7.15 3.44
N SER A 45 8.77 7.28 4.00
CA SER A 45 7.58 7.61 3.20
C SER A 45 7.52 9.09 2.80
N TYR A 46 6.58 9.42 1.90
CA TYR A 46 6.33 10.80 1.45
C TYR A 46 5.59 11.68 2.47
N ASN A 47 4.68 11.08 3.24
CA ASN A 47 3.69 11.79 4.04
C ASN A 47 4.27 12.35 5.33
N LEU A 48 3.50 13.23 5.98
CA LEU A 48 3.71 13.54 7.39
C LEU A 48 3.08 12.44 8.25
N VAL A 49 3.68 12.25 9.42
CA VAL A 49 3.16 11.43 10.51
C VAL A 49 3.06 12.38 11.72
N ASN A 50 1.84 12.63 12.17
CA ASN A 50 1.55 13.54 13.28
C ASN A 50 2.25 14.92 13.16
N GLY A 51 2.16 15.54 11.98
CA GLY A 51 2.61 16.91 11.74
C GLY A 51 4.06 17.07 11.26
N THR A 52 4.85 15.99 11.22
CA THR A 52 6.25 16.01 10.72
C THR A 52 6.42 15.03 9.58
N TYR A 53 7.02 15.46 8.47
CA TYR A 53 7.36 14.59 7.34
C TYR A 53 8.25 13.44 7.79
N ALA A 54 7.97 12.23 7.31
CA ALA A 54 8.63 11.02 7.79
C ALA A 54 10.16 11.06 7.66
N ASN A 55 10.69 11.69 6.61
CA ASN A 55 12.12 11.88 6.41
C ASN A 55 12.78 12.84 7.39
N GLU A 56 12.02 13.77 7.95
CA GLU A 56 12.48 14.79 8.89
C GLU A 56 11.99 14.53 10.33
N ASN A 57 11.50 13.31 10.61
CA ASN A 57 10.86 12.98 11.86
C ASN A 57 11.84 12.27 12.82
N PRO A 58 12.39 12.96 13.85
CA PRO A 58 13.34 12.35 14.78
C PRO A 58 12.69 11.26 15.64
N HIS A 59 11.39 11.34 15.95
CA HIS A 59 10.67 10.29 16.66
C HIS A 59 10.73 8.97 15.87
N LEU A 60 10.52 9.02 14.55
CA LEU A 60 10.61 7.83 13.71
C LEU A 60 12.05 7.38 13.47
N LEU A 61 12.94 8.28 13.07
CA LEU A 61 14.26 7.92 12.54
C LEU A 61 15.36 7.78 13.60
N LYS A 62 15.23 8.44 14.76
CA LYS A 62 16.18 8.34 15.87
C LYS A 62 15.59 7.50 16.99
N ASP A 63 14.56 8.04 17.66
CA ASP A 63 14.03 7.47 18.90
C ASP A 63 13.58 6.02 18.67
N ILE A 64 12.74 5.78 17.65
CA ILE A 64 12.24 4.44 17.35
C ILE A 64 13.27 3.61 16.57
N LEU A 65 13.63 4.06 15.37
CA LEU A 65 14.37 3.23 14.42
C LEU A 65 15.79 2.89 14.94
N ARG A 66 16.50 3.86 15.54
CA ARG A 66 17.89 3.67 15.95
C ARG A 66 18.01 3.34 17.43
N ASP A 67 17.41 4.14 18.30
CA ASP A 67 17.61 3.99 19.74
C ASP A 67 16.85 2.77 20.30
N GLU A 68 15.60 2.57 19.89
CA GLU A 68 14.82 1.41 20.34
C GLU A 68 15.10 0.13 19.55
N TRP A 69 15.18 0.21 18.21
CA TRP A 69 15.31 -0.99 17.36
C TRP A 69 16.75 -1.35 17.02
N GLY A 70 17.70 -0.42 17.16
CA GLY A 70 19.12 -0.68 16.88
C GLY A 70 19.47 -0.70 15.39
N PHE A 71 18.72 -0.02 14.53
CA PHE A 71 19.03 0.04 13.10
C PHE A 71 20.36 0.77 12.84
N ASP A 72 21.29 0.07 12.21
CA ASP A 72 22.63 0.54 11.86
C ASP A 72 22.83 0.78 10.34
N GLY A 73 21.76 0.62 9.55
CA GLY A 73 21.79 0.81 8.10
C GLY A 73 21.63 2.27 7.65
N ALA A 74 21.53 2.46 6.33
CA ALA A 74 21.33 3.76 5.72
C ALA A 74 19.84 4.06 5.48
N VAL A 75 19.42 5.29 5.78
CA VAL A 75 18.07 5.79 5.49
C VAL A 75 18.07 6.52 4.15
N VAL A 76 17.16 6.15 3.25
CA VAL A 76 17.00 6.78 1.94
C VAL A 76 15.61 7.41 1.83
N THR A 77 15.51 8.59 1.21
CA THR A 77 14.20 9.18 0.96
C THR A 77 13.47 8.45 -0.16
N ASP A 78 12.13 8.42 -0.14
CA ASP A 78 11.37 8.22 -1.37
C ASP A 78 11.69 9.36 -2.37
N TRP A 79 11.31 9.19 -3.63
CA TRP A 79 11.69 10.04 -4.76
C TRP A 79 11.12 11.46 -4.68
N GLY A 80 11.91 12.41 -4.18
CA GLY A 80 11.49 13.77 -3.87
C GLY A 80 10.86 13.92 -2.47
N GLY A 81 11.02 12.89 -1.63
CA GLY A 81 10.53 12.83 -0.24
C GLY A 81 11.38 13.61 0.77
N SER A 82 12.47 14.25 0.35
CA SER A 82 13.25 15.19 1.17
C SER A 82 12.63 16.59 1.11
N ASN A 83 12.06 17.03 2.22
CA ASN A 83 11.28 18.28 2.33
C ASN A 83 12.14 19.41 2.90
N ASN A 84 12.92 19.10 3.93
CA ASN A 84 13.93 19.95 4.52
C ASN A 84 15.18 19.10 4.75
N HIS A 85 16.16 19.25 3.87
CA HIS A 85 17.29 18.34 3.84
C HIS A 85 18.15 18.44 5.11
N VAL A 86 18.30 19.64 5.67
CA VAL A 86 19.03 19.86 6.94
C VAL A 86 18.34 19.11 8.09
N ALA A 87 17.01 19.22 8.19
CA ALA A 87 16.25 18.53 9.22
C ALA A 87 16.27 17.00 9.04
N GLY A 88 16.28 16.53 7.78
CA GLY A 88 16.41 15.11 7.46
C GLY A 88 17.75 14.55 7.91
N VAL A 89 18.86 15.21 7.57
CA VAL A 89 20.21 14.81 8.00
C VAL A 89 20.31 14.87 9.53
N ALA A 90 19.82 15.93 10.17
CA ALA A 90 19.76 16.04 11.62
C ALA A 90 18.89 14.94 12.28
N SER A 91 17.96 14.32 11.54
CA SER A 91 17.12 13.21 12.00
C SER A 91 17.69 11.83 11.61
N GLY A 92 18.83 11.76 10.91
CA GLY A 92 19.47 10.50 10.52
C GLY A 92 19.17 10.00 9.11
N SER A 93 18.66 10.85 8.21
CA SER A 93 18.53 10.56 6.78
C SER A 93 19.91 10.56 6.09
N THR A 94 20.26 9.46 5.42
CA THR A 94 21.55 9.26 4.76
C THR A 94 21.55 9.74 3.31
N TYR A 95 20.56 9.33 2.52
CA TYR A 95 20.48 9.60 1.08
C TYR A 95 19.23 10.39 0.69
N GLU A 96 19.44 11.49 -0.03
CA GLU A 96 18.38 12.19 -0.75
C GLU A 96 18.25 11.66 -2.18
N MET A 97 17.03 11.25 -2.56
CA MET A 97 16.68 10.73 -3.87
C MET A 97 15.51 11.53 -4.48
N PRO A 98 15.47 11.78 -5.81
CA PRO A 98 16.54 11.64 -6.79
C PRO A 98 17.72 12.59 -6.51
N ASN A 99 18.68 12.66 -7.44
CA ASN A 99 19.63 13.78 -7.50
C ASN A 99 18.89 15.14 -7.50
N PRO A 100 18.94 15.91 -6.39
CA PRO A 100 18.26 17.20 -6.26
C PRO A 100 19.08 18.34 -6.90
N GLY A 101 20.26 18.03 -7.45
CA GLY A 101 21.29 19.00 -7.81
C GLY A 101 22.09 19.47 -6.59
N LEU A 102 22.80 20.58 -6.74
CA LEU A 102 23.71 21.11 -5.70
C LEU A 102 23.01 22.01 -4.67
N GLY A 103 21.69 22.17 -4.76
CA GLY A 103 20.90 22.99 -3.84
C GLY A 103 20.98 22.47 -2.40
N SER A 104 20.64 21.20 -2.21
CA SER A 104 20.67 20.53 -0.91
C SER A 104 22.07 20.51 -0.27
N ALA A 105 23.12 20.28 -1.07
CA ALA A 105 24.50 20.34 -0.58
C ALA A 105 24.85 21.73 -0.01
N ARG A 106 24.43 22.81 -0.70
CA ARG A 106 24.60 24.18 -0.17
C ARG A 106 23.78 24.41 1.09
N GLU A 107 22.56 23.87 1.19
CA GLU A 107 21.75 23.96 2.41
C GLU A 107 22.48 23.35 3.62
N LEU A 108 23.15 22.21 3.46
CA LEU A 108 23.97 21.61 4.52
C LEU A 108 25.20 22.47 4.86
N MET A 109 25.94 22.93 3.85
CA MET A 109 27.12 23.79 4.07
C MET A 109 26.76 25.07 4.84
N ASP A 110 25.66 25.71 4.44
CA ASP A 110 25.15 26.93 5.08
C ASP A 110 24.69 26.62 6.52
N ALA A 111 24.04 25.47 6.75
CA ALA A 111 23.58 25.07 8.08
C ALA A 111 24.72 24.77 9.05
N VAL A 112 25.80 24.14 8.57
CA VAL A 112 27.02 23.91 9.36
C VAL A 112 27.72 25.24 9.67
N ALA A 113 27.89 26.10 8.67
CA ALA A 113 28.49 27.42 8.86
C ALA A 113 27.69 28.30 9.83
N ALA A 114 26.37 28.13 9.88
CA ALA A 114 25.47 28.82 10.81
C ALA A 114 25.40 28.16 12.20
N GLY A 115 25.97 26.95 12.39
CA GLY A 115 25.89 26.18 13.63
C GLY A 115 24.52 25.57 13.93
N THR A 116 23.63 25.49 12.93
CA THR A 116 22.30 24.85 13.05
C THR A 116 22.30 23.36 12.74
N LEU A 117 23.42 22.85 12.21
CA LEU A 117 23.72 21.43 12.01
C LEU A 117 25.18 21.21 12.42
N SER A 118 25.50 20.11 13.10
CA SER A 118 26.90 19.83 13.45
C SER A 118 27.62 19.12 12.30
N GLU A 119 28.94 19.28 12.20
CA GLU A 119 29.75 18.47 11.26
C GLU A 119 29.60 16.98 11.58
N HIS A 120 29.50 16.63 12.86
CA HIS A 120 29.29 15.25 13.31
C HIS A 120 28.00 14.63 12.73
N ASP A 121 26.89 15.38 12.68
CA ASP A 121 25.64 14.88 12.08
C ASP A 121 25.83 14.51 10.61
N ILE A 122 26.72 15.20 9.88
CA ILE A 122 27.06 14.89 8.49
C ILE A 122 28.00 13.69 8.42
N ASP A 123 29.05 13.69 9.24
CA ASP A 123 30.05 12.62 9.27
C ASP A 123 29.41 11.26 9.50
N GLU A 124 28.45 11.15 10.43
CA GLU A 124 27.72 9.90 10.64
C GLU A 124 26.96 9.42 9.39
N ARG A 125 26.32 10.33 8.63
CA ARG A 125 25.63 9.95 7.38
C ARG A 125 26.62 9.54 6.30
N VAL A 126 27.80 10.17 6.26
CA VAL A 126 28.87 9.80 5.34
C VAL A 126 29.43 8.42 5.70
N ASP A 127 29.62 8.12 6.98
CA ASP A 127 30.06 6.81 7.46
C ASP A 127 29.05 5.72 7.08
N GLU A 128 27.75 5.93 7.30
CA GLU A 128 26.67 5.03 6.85
C GLU A 128 26.72 4.77 5.33
N ALA A 129 26.92 5.83 4.54
CA ALA A 129 27.00 5.74 3.09
C ALA A 129 28.25 4.95 2.62
N ILE A 130 29.39 5.17 3.27
CA ILE A 130 30.64 4.45 2.99
C ILE A 130 30.50 2.99 3.39
N GLU A 131 29.97 2.70 4.57
CA GLU A 131 29.78 1.32 5.06
C GLU A 131 28.81 0.56 4.15
N LEU A 132 27.72 1.18 3.70
CA LEU A 132 26.83 0.57 2.71
C LEU A 132 27.60 0.22 1.43
N ALA A 133 28.35 1.17 0.86
CA ALA A 133 29.09 0.96 -0.38
C ALA A 133 30.17 -0.13 -0.25
N LEU A 134 30.92 -0.13 0.85
CA LEU A 134 31.99 -1.10 1.11
C LEU A 134 31.44 -2.50 1.40
N SER A 135 30.34 -2.60 2.15
CA SER A 135 29.74 -3.89 2.51
C SER A 135 29.10 -4.61 1.32
N VAL A 136 28.48 -3.87 0.39
CA VAL A 136 27.84 -4.46 -0.81
C VAL A 136 28.79 -4.57 -2.02
N GLY A 137 29.86 -3.78 -2.05
CA GLY A 137 30.80 -3.71 -3.17
C GLY A 137 31.36 -5.05 -3.64
N PRO A 138 31.84 -5.95 -2.75
CA PRO A 138 32.31 -7.28 -3.13
C PRO A 138 31.25 -8.13 -3.82
N ALA A 139 30.01 -8.11 -3.32
CA ALA A 139 28.91 -8.87 -3.91
C ALA A 139 28.54 -8.35 -5.30
N VAL A 140 28.48 -7.01 -5.47
CA VAL A 140 28.23 -6.38 -6.78
C VAL A 140 29.34 -6.70 -7.78
N ALA A 141 30.61 -6.66 -7.36
CA ALA A 141 31.75 -6.97 -8.21
C ALA A 141 31.80 -8.46 -8.62
N ALA A 142 31.32 -9.36 -7.75
CA ALA A 142 31.26 -10.80 -8.01
C ALA A 142 30.00 -11.24 -8.76
N ALA A 143 28.98 -10.38 -8.88
CA ALA A 143 27.71 -10.72 -9.50
C ALA A 143 27.90 -11.11 -10.99
N PRO A 144 27.32 -12.24 -11.44
CA PRO A 144 27.41 -12.64 -12.84
C PRO A 144 26.65 -11.65 -13.74
N SER A 145 27.11 -11.48 -14.98
CA SER A 145 26.47 -10.60 -15.96
C SER A 145 25.14 -11.13 -16.49
N SER A 146 24.83 -12.40 -16.23
CA SER A 146 23.59 -13.06 -16.62
C SER A 146 23.09 -13.98 -15.50
N PHE A 147 21.82 -14.32 -15.55
CA PHE A 147 21.17 -15.27 -14.65
C PHE A 147 20.38 -16.31 -15.45
N ASP A 148 20.02 -17.41 -14.80
CA ASP A 148 19.22 -18.47 -15.43
C ASP A 148 17.75 -18.04 -15.51
N VAL A 149 17.36 -17.60 -16.70
CA VAL A 149 16.01 -17.08 -16.97
C VAL A 149 14.94 -18.16 -16.77
N ASP A 150 15.21 -19.41 -17.16
CA ASP A 150 14.23 -20.48 -17.07
C ASP A 150 14.08 -20.96 -15.62
N ALA A 151 15.17 -21.08 -14.87
CA ALA A 151 15.10 -21.41 -13.44
C ALA A 151 14.36 -20.32 -12.64
N HIS A 152 14.62 -19.04 -12.91
CA HIS A 152 13.92 -17.94 -12.23
C HIS A 152 12.43 -17.88 -12.62
N HIS A 153 12.09 -18.23 -13.86
CA HIS A 153 10.70 -18.30 -14.27
C HIS A 153 9.98 -19.50 -13.64
N ALA A 154 10.64 -20.65 -13.50
CA ALA A 154 10.10 -21.79 -12.77
C ALA A 154 9.84 -21.46 -11.29
N LEU A 155 10.77 -20.77 -10.63
CA LEU A 155 10.59 -20.28 -9.26
C LEU A 155 9.42 -19.28 -9.15
N ALA A 156 9.28 -18.37 -10.12
CA ALA A 156 8.14 -17.45 -10.16
C ALA A 156 6.80 -18.21 -10.29
N ARG A 157 6.77 -19.30 -11.06
CA ARG A 157 5.58 -20.16 -11.21
C ARG A 157 5.23 -20.89 -9.91
N GLU A 158 6.24 -21.42 -9.22
CA GLU A 158 6.06 -22.05 -7.90
C GLU A 158 5.50 -21.06 -6.87
N ALA A 159 6.10 -19.86 -6.77
CA ALA A 159 5.65 -18.82 -5.86
C ALA A 159 4.22 -18.38 -6.16
N ALA A 160 3.88 -18.19 -7.44
CA ALA A 160 2.52 -17.82 -7.86
C ALA A 160 1.51 -18.93 -7.53
N ALA A 161 1.85 -20.21 -7.76
CA ALA A 161 0.95 -21.33 -7.47
C ALA A 161 0.72 -21.50 -5.97
N ALA A 162 1.76 -21.31 -5.15
CA ALA A 162 1.67 -21.36 -3.69
C ALA A 162 0.90 -20.16 -3.07
N GLY A 163 0.82 -19.04 -3.80
CA GLY A 163 0.12 -17.81 -3.40
C GLY A 163 -1.32 -17.71 -3.90
N CYS A 164 -1.73 -18.48 -4.91
CA CYS A 164 -3.12 -18.51 -5.37
C CYS A 164 -4.05 -19.03 -4.27
N VAL A 165 -5.20 -18.36 -4.11
CA VAL A 165 -6.19 -18.69 -3.07
C VAL A 165 -7.45 -19.23 -3.72
N LEU A 166 -7.81 -20.48 -3.41
CA LEU A 166 -9.10 -21.04 -3.83
C LEU A 166 -10.19 -20.50 -2.91
N LEU A 167 -11.06 -19.64 -3.44
CA LEU A 167 -12.09 -18.94 -2.66
C LEU A 167 -13.40 -19.72 -2.59
N LYS A 168 -13.69 -20.50 -3.64
CA LYS A 168 -14.92 -21.27 -3.78
C LYS A 168 -14.65 -22.50 -4.66
N ASN A 169 -15.25 -23.65 -4.31
CA ASN A 169 -15.20 -24.87 -5.12
C ASN A 169 -16.39 -25.79 -4.82
N GLU A 170 -17.52 -25.52 -5.44
CA GLU A 170 -18.75 -26.31 -5.31
C GLU A 170 -18.68 -27.60 -6.14
N ASP A 171 -19.27 -28.67 -5.60
CA ASP A 171 -19.32 -30.01 -6.21
C ASP A 171 -17.95 -30.57 -6.64
N SER A 172 -16.86 -30.06 -6.04
CA SER A 172 -15.49 -30.36 -6.43
C SER A 172 -15.24 -30.18 -7.93
N LEU A 173 -15.77 -29.09 -8.52
CA LEU A 173 -15.56 -28.78 -9.95
C LEU A 173 -14.07 -28.69 -10.30
N LEU A 174 -13.26 -28.10 -9.43
CA LEU A 174 -11.80 -28.15 -9.52
C LEU A 174 -11.23 -29.27 -8.62
N PRO A 175 -10.14 -29.94 -9.04
CA PRO A 175 -9.42 -29.75 -10.30
C PRO A 175 -10.13 -30.34 -11.52
N LEU A 176 -9.86 -29.79 -12.71
CA LEU A 176 -10.43 -30.29 -13.97
C LEU A 176 -9.76 -31.60 -14.40
N PRO A 177 -10.54 -32.58 -14.89
CA PRO A 177 -9.98 -33.80 -15.43
C PRO A 177 -9.30 -33.56 -16.79
N ALA A 178 -8.38 -34.45 -17.16
CA ALA A 178 -7.82 -34.51 -18.49
C ALA A 178 -8.92 -34.59 -19.56
N HIS A 179 -8.71 -33.93 -20.70
CA HIS A 179 -9.64 -33.82 -21.83
C HIS A 179 -10.98 -33.15 -21.50
N ALA A 180 -11.09 -32.42 -20.39
CA ALA A 180 -12.23 -31.54 -20.16
C ALA A 180 -12.31 -30.51 -21.29
N LYS A 181 -13.50 -30.34 -21.90
CA LYS A 181 -13.71 -29.35 -22.95
C LYS A 181 -13.92 -27.98 -22.33
N VAL A 182 -12.93 -27.11 -22.51
CA VAL A 182 -12.88 -25.81 -21.85
C VAL A 182 -13.05 -24.67 -22.85
N ALA A 183 -13.75 -23.62 -22.44
CA ALA A 183 -13.76 -22.33 -23.12
C ALA A 183 -13.00 -21.30 -22.29
N LEU A 184 -12.09 -20.56 -22.92
CA LEU A 184 -11.46 -19.38 -22.31
C LEU A 184 -12.29 -18.13 -22.64
N ILE A 185 -12.81 -17.46 -21.61
CA ILE A 185 -13.59 -16.23 -21.80
C ILE A 185 -12.99 -15.11 -20.94
N GLY A 186 -12.79 -13.93 -21.53
CA GLY A 186 -12.25 -12.76 -20.84
C GLY A 186 -10.86 -12.36 -21.35
N ASP A 187 -10.65 -11.07 -21.59
CA ASP A 187 -9.39 -10.53 -22.16
C ASP A 187 -8.14 -10.92 -21.35
N PHE A 188 -8.27 -11.09 -20.03
CA PHE A 188 -7.17 -11.47 -19.15
C PHE A 188 -6.57 -12.85 -19.47
N ALA A 189 -7.28 -13.73 -20.18
CA ALA A 189 -6.74 -15.01 -20.63
C ALA A 189 -5.64 -14.84 -21.69
N LYS A 190 -5.77 -13.83 -22.55
CA LYS A 190 -4.80 -13.51 -23.60
C LYS A 190 -3.79 -12.45 -23.15
N THR A 191 -4.28 -11.42 -22.46
CA THR A 191 -3.49 -10.28 -21.98
C THR A 191 -3.49 -10.28 -20.45
N PRO A 192 -2.58 -11.04 -19.81
CA PRO A 192 -2.63 -11.27 -18.36
C PRO A 192 -2.45 -9.96 -17.57
N ARG A 193 -3.12 -9.89 -16.42
CA ARG A 193 -2.89 -8.86 -15.39
C ARG A 193 -2.05 -9.49 -14.28
N TYR A 194 -0.76 -9.19 -14.26
CA TYR A 194 0.22 -9.97 -13.49
C TYR A 194 1.08 -9.16 -12.51
N GLN A 195 1.05 -7.83 -12.54
CA GLN A 195 1.83 -6.97 -11.65
C GLN A 195 1.13 -5.63 -11.46
N GLY A 196 1.51 -4.81 -10.47
CA GLY A 196 0.99 -3.45 -10.30
C GLY A 196 1.40 -2.48 -11.42
N ALA A 197 0.88 -1.25 -11.39
CA ALA A 197 1.35 -0.16 -12.24
C ALA A 197 2.08 0.91 -11.39
N GLY A 198 3.04 1.62 -11.98
CA GLY A 198 3.89 2.59 -11.29
C GLY A 198 5.35 2.13 -11.19
N SER A 199 6.03 2.54 -10.14
CA SER A 199 7.44 2.19 -9.84
C SER A 199 7.69 0.70 -9.65
N SER A 200 6.66 -0.06 -9.25
CA SER A 200 6.74 -1.53 -9.09
C SER A 200 6.73 -2.30 -10.42
N ALA A 201 6.52 -1.63 -11.56
CA ALA A 201 6.42 -2.30 -12.86
C ALA A 201 7.79 -2.78 -13.36
N VAL A 202 7.87 -4.07 -13.66
CA VAL A 202 9.07 -4.74 -14.16
C VAL A 202 8.90 -5.10 -15.64
N ASN A 203 9.95 -4.88 -16.43
CA ASN A 203 10.05 -5.45 -17.78
C ASN A 203 10.47 -6.93 -17.69
N CYS A 204 9.48 -7.83 -17.66
CA CYS A 204 9.71 -9.26 -17.45
C CYS A 204 10.47 -9.93 -18.60
N THR A 205 11.20 -11.01 -18.29
CA THR A 205 11.93 -11.80 -19.30
C THR A 205 10.99 -12.62 -20.19
N ARG A 206 9.91 -13.14 -19.60
CA ARG A 206 8.84 -13.90 -20.26
C ARG A 206 7.56 -13.74 -19.46
N VAL A 207 6.43 -13.46 -20.11
CA VAL A 207 5.11 -13.42 -19.48
C VAL A 207 4.23 -14.53 -20.06
N ASP A 208 3.73 -15.40 -19.20
CA ASP A 208 2.80 -16.47 -19.56
C ASP A 208 1.39 -15.92 -19.79
N SER A 209 0.69 -16.42 -20.82
CA SER A 209 -0.75 -16.20 -21.01
C SER A 209 -1.49 -17.54 -20.95
N LEU A 210 -2.74 -17.53 -20.47
CA LEU A 210 -3.56 -18.75 -20.44
C LEU A 210 -3.83 -19.25 -21.86
N LEU A 211 -4.09 -18.33 -22.80
CA LEU A 211 -4.39 -18.68 -24.18
C LEU A 211 -3.23 -19.39 -24.89
N ASP A 212 -1.99 -18.95 -24.65
CA ASP A 212 -0.83 -19.56 -25.29
C ASP A 212 -0.51 -20.92 -24.66
N LEU A 213 -0.61 -21.02 -23.33
CA LEU A 213 -0.24 -22.23 -22.59
C LEU A 213 -1.28 -23.34 -22.64
N ILE A 214 -2.57 -23.03 -22.77
CA ILE A 214 -3.63 -24.06 -22.64
C ILE A 214 -3.52 -25.15 -23.73
N GLY A 215 -3.02 -24.81 -24.92
CA GLY A 215 -2.80 -25.76 -26.00
C GLY A 215 -1.65 -26.75 -25.74
N GLU A 216 -0.80 -26.47 -24.75
CA GLU A 216 0.27 -27.36 -24.30
C GLU A 216 -0.19 -28.28 -23.15
N THR A 217 -1.44 -28.13 -22.70
CA THR A 217 -2.04 -28.96 -21.65
C THR A 217 -2.83 -30.14 -22.22
N ASP A 218 -3.37 -30.97 -21.34
CA ASP A 218 -4.30 -32.05 -21.66
C ASP A 218 -5.77 -31.61 -21.68
N LEU A 219 -6.07 -30.31 -21.56
CA LEU A 219 -7.42 -29.77 -21.69
C LEU A 219 -7.79 -29.56 -23.17
N ASP A 220 -9.05 -29.84 -23.52
CA ASP A 220 -9.54 -29.69 -24.88
C ASP A 220 -10.11 -28.27 -25.07
N LEU A 221 -9.30 -27.34 -25.60
CA LEU A 221 -9.76 -25.97 -25.84
C LEU A 221 -10.80 -25.91 -26.97
N VAL A 222 -12.03 -25.51 -26.64
CA VAL A 222 -13.11 -25.27 -27.61
C VAL A 222 -12.91 -23.95 -28.36
N GLY A 223 -12.37 -22.94 -27.67
CA GLY A 223 -12.09 -21.62 -28.24
C GLY A 223 -11.81 -20.56 -27.18
N TYR A 224 -11.56 -19.35 -27.66
CA TYR A 224 -11.33 -18.15 -26.85
C TYR A 224 -12.19 -17.00 -27.34
N GLU A 225 -12.82 -16.27 -26.41
CA GLU A 225 -13.49 -15.01 -26.70
C GLU A 225 -13.16 -13.95 -25.62
N PRO A 226 -12.86 -12.70 -25.99
CA PRO A 226 -12.54 -11.65 -25.01
C PRO A 226 -13.75 -11.28 -24.13
N GLY A 227 -14.98 -11.48 -24.61
CA GLY A 227 -16.24 -11.29 -23.87
C GLY A 227 -16.63 -9.85 -23.55
N PHE A 228 -15.68 -9.01 -23.12
CA PHE A 228 -15.90 -7.61 -22.72
C PHE A 228 -14.79 -6.69 -23.26
N ASP A 229 -14.95 -5.39 -23.04
CA ASP A 229 -13.89 -4.38 -23.19
C ASP A 229 -13.23 -4.12 -21.83
N ARG A 230 -11.89 -4.28 -21.76
CA ARG A 230 -11.12 -4.29 -20.50
C ARG A 230 -11.40 -3.08 -19.61
N ASN A 231 -11.46 -1.89 -20.21
CA ASN A 231 -11.66 -0.61 -19.52
C ASN A 231 -13.15 -0.25 -19.29
N GLY A 232 -14.06 -1.21 -19.41
CA GLY A 232 -15.50 -0.98 -19.28
C GLY A 232 -16.19 -0.68 -20.61
N GLY A 233 -17.50 -0.42 -20.52
CA GLY A 233 -18.37 -0.18 -21.68
C GLY A 233 -19.01 -1.47 -22.23
N GLU A 234 -20.15 -1.29 -22.89
CA GLU A 234 -20.90 -2.40 -23.48
C GLU A 234 -20.35 -2.77 -24.86
N ASN A 235 -20.23 -4.08 -25.10
CA ASN A 235 -19.88 -4.62 -26.42
C ASN A 235 -20.73 -5.87 -26.71
N ALA A 236 -21.93 -5.64 -27.24
CA ALA A 236 -22.90 -6.71 -27.48
C ALA A 236 -22.38 -7.83 -28.40
N SER A 237 -21.51 -7.49 -29.36
CA SER A 237 -20.89 -8.46 -30.27
C SER A 237 -19.96 -9.42 -29.51
N ARG A 238 -19.06 -8.88 -28.68
CA ARG A 238 -18.15 -9.69 -27.85
C ARG A 238 -18.92 -10.54 -26.84
N ARG A 239 -19.93 -9.96 -26.19
CA ARG A 239 -20.79 -10.69 -25.27
C ARG A 239 -21.49 -11.84 -25.97
N SER A 240 -22.11 -11.61 -27.13
CA SER A 240 -22.80 -12.67 -27.89
C SER A 240 -21.84 -13.79 -28.29
N ALA A 241 -20.65 -13.46 -28.80
CA ALA A 241 -19.65 -14.46 -29.18
C ALA A 241 -19.20 -15.31 -27.99
N ALA A 242 -18.97 -14.69 -26.83
CA ALA A 242 -18.65 -15.40 -25.59
C ALA A 242 -19.77 -16.36 -25.15
N LEU A 243 -21.04 -15.96 -25.25
CA LEU A 243 -22.17 -16.84 -24.94
C LEU A 243 -22.29 -18.02 -25.92
N ASP A 244 -22.04 -17.79 -27.21
CA ASP A 244 -22.04 -18.85 -28.23
C ASP A 244 -20.87 -19.84 -28.03
N LEU A 245 -19.72 -19.36 -27.55
CA LEU A 245 -18.63 -20.23 -27.11
C LEU A 245 -19.00 -20.99 -25.84
N ALA A 246 -19.59 -20.34 -24.85
CA ALA A 246 -19.94 -20.96 -23.56
C ALA A 246 -20.90 -22.15 -23.70
N ARG A 247 -21.84 -22.09 -24.64
CA ARG A 247 -22.78 -23.20 -24.93
C ARG A 247 -22.11 -24.44 -25.55
N ARG A 248 -20.88 -24.33 -26.04
CA ARG A 248 -20.16 -25.41 -26.76
C ARG A 248 -19.11 -26.12 -25.90
N ALA A 249 -18.81 -25.61 -24.71
CA ALA A 249 -17.83 -26.17 -23.79
C ALA A 249 -18.52 -26.85 -22.59
N ASP A 250 -17.80 -27.77 -21.96
CA ASP A 250 -18.26 -28.44 -20.73
C ASP A 250 -18.00 -27.53 -19.52
N VAL A 251 -16.86 -26.83 -19.50
CA VAL A 251 -16.45 -25.92 -18.42
C VAL A 251 -16.00 -24.57 -18.99
N ILE A 252 -16.36 -23.48 -18.32
CA ILE A 252 -15.91 -22.13 -18.66
C ILE A 252 -14.82 -21.69 -17.71
N LEU A 253 -13.66 -21.32 -18.26
CA LEU A 253 -12.63 -20.59 -17.53
C LEU A 253 -12.82 -19.10 -17.81
N LEU A 254 -13.55 -18.44 -16.91
CA LEU A 254 -13.91 -17.02 -17.01
C LEU A 254 -12.85 -16.17 -16.30
N CYS A 255 -12.06 -15.44 -17.07
CA CYS A 255 -10.95 -14.63 -16.56
C CYS A 255 -11.42 -13.19 -16.33
N LEU A 256 -11.57 -12.81 -15.05
CA LEU A 256 -12.02 -11.49 -14.60
C LEU A 256 -10.90 -10.76 -13.86
N GLY A 257 -11.01 -9.44 -13.72
CA GLY A 257 -10.00 -8.71 -12.98
C GLY A 257 -10.12 -7.19 -13.01
N LEU A 258 -9.23 -6.57 -12.24
CA LEU A 258 -9.01 -5.13 -12.26
C LEU A 258 -7.99 -4.75 -13.33
N THR A 259 -8.14 -3.56 -13.87
CA THR A 259 -7.25 -3.01 -14.90
C THR A 259 -6.03 -2.31 -14.30
N GLU A 260 -5.01 -2.07 -15.12
CA GLU A 260 -3.80 -1.33 -14.75
C GLU A 260 -4.12 0.05 -14.17
N ILE A 261 -5.13 0.74 -14.72
CA ILE A 261 -5.48 2.10 -14.29
C ILE A 261 -6.25 2.12 -12.98
N GLN A 262 -6.92 1.02 -12.63
CA GLN A 262 -7.65 0.89 -11.36
C GLN A 262 -6.71 0.64 -10.19
N GLU A 263 -5.50 0.10 -10.44
CA GLU A 263 -4.52 -0.25 -9.40
C GLU A 263 -3.14 0.29 -9.81
N SER A 264 -3.00 1.61 -9.76
CA SER A 264 -1.77 2.33 -10.13
C SER A 264 -1.29 3.17 -8.97
N GLU A 265 0.03 3.21 -8.81
CA GLU A 265 0.69 4.25 -8.03
C GLU A 265 0.21 5.64 -8.48
N GLY A 266 -0.03 6.51 -7.49
CA GLY A 266 -0.53 7.87 -7.63
C GLY A 266 -2.05 8.01 -7.59
N ALA A 267 -2.81 6.91 -7.48
CA ALA A 267 -4.27 6.95 -7.40
C ALA A 267 -4.84 5.84 -6.50
N ASP A 268 -5.73 6.22 -5.59
CA ASP A 268 -6.55 5.26 -4.82
C ASP A 268 -7.81 4.86 -5.61
N ARG A 269 -8.27 3.63 -5.39
CA ARG A 269 -9.59 3.18 -5.88
C ARG A 269 -10.70 3.88 -5.11
N LEU A 270 -11.76 4.28 -5.82
CA LEU A 270 -12.97 4.84 -5.22
C LEU A 270 -14.09 3.80 -5.01
N THR A 271 -13.86 2.57 -5.46
CA THR A 271 -14.83 1.47 -5.38
C THR A 271 -14.11 0.13 -5.31
N MET A 272 -14.74 -0.82 -4.62
CA MET A 272 -14.31 -2.21 -4.58
C MET A 272 -14.86 -3.06 -5.73
N ARG A 273 -15.65 -2.50 -6.65
CA ARG A 273 -16.32 -3.25 -7.71
C ARG A 273 -15.39 -3.58 -8.88
N LEU A 274 -15.63 -4.74 -9.50
CA LEU A 274 -15.21 -5.00 -10.88
C LEU A 274 -16.01 -4.11 -11.84
N ASN A 275 -15.54 -3.97 -13.09
CA ASN A 275 -16.29 -3.23 -14.10
C ASN A 275 -17.64 -3.94 -14.39
N ASP A 276 -18.72 -3.18 -14.50
CA ASP A 276 -20.08 -3.72 -14.65
C ASP A 276 -20.22 -4.67 -15.85
N ASN A 277 -19.53 -4.37 -16.97
CA ASN A 277 -19.54 -5.22 -18.15
C ASN A 277 -18.94 -6.63 -17.93
N GLN A 278 -18.03 -6.78 -16.96
CA GLN A 278 -17.49 -8.08 -16.55
C GLN A 278 -18.50 -8.86 -15.72
N VAL A 279 -19.14 -8.19 -14.76
CA VAL A 279 -20.17 -8.78 -13.89
C VAL A 279 -21.39 -9.21 -14.70
N GLU A 280 -21.87 -8.36 -15.61
CA GLU A 280 -22.97 -8.69 -16.53
C GLU A 280 -22.64 -9.87 -17.44
N LEU A 281 -21.38 -10.00 -17.88
CA LEU A 281 -20.94 -11.17 -18.64
C LEU A 281 -20.95 -12.42 -17.78
N ALA A 282 -20.48 -12.35 -16.52
CA ALA A 282 -20.46 -13.48 -15.60
C ALA A 282 -21.88 -14.05 -15.38
N HIS A 283 -22.86 -13.19 -15.07
CA HIS A 283 -24.26 -13.56 -14.97
C HIS A 283 -24.77 -14.24 -16.26
N ALA A 284 -24.52 -13.64 -17.41
CA ALA A 284 -25.01 -14.16 -18.70
C ALA A 284 -24.37 -15.49 -19.09
N VAL A 285 -23.09 -15.69 -18.77
CA VAL A 285 -22.37 -16.95 -19.01
C VAL A 285 -22.93 -18.05 -18.10
N ALA A 286 -23.17 -17.75 -16.83
CA ALA A 286 -23.71 -18.72 -15.87
C ALA A 286 -25.13 -19.19 -16.24
N GLU A 287 -25.95 -18.32 -16.85
CA GLU A 287 -27.28 -18.68 -17.37
C GLU A 287 -27.22 -19.73 -18.50
N VAL A 288 -26.17 -19.72 -19.33
CA VAL A 288 -26.04 -20.64 -20.47
C VAL A 288 -25.17 -21.86 -20.17
N ASN A 289 -24.28 -21.77 -19.19
CA ASN A 289 -23.46 -22.87 -18.71
C ASN A 289 -23.18 -22.72 -17.20
N PRO A 290 -23.67 -23.64 -16.35
CA PRO A 290 -23.49 -23.53 -14.90
C PRO A 290 -22.09 -23.93 -14.40
N HIS A 291 -21.22 -24.51 -15.25
CA HIS A 291 -19.88 -24.95 -14.88
C HIS A 291 -18.85 -23.85 -15.10
N VAL A 292 -19.02 -22.73 -14.38
CA VAL A 292 -18.13 -21.57 -14.46
C VAL A 292 -17.05 -21.65 -13.38
N VAL A 293 -15.80 -21.58 -13.81
CA VAL A 293 -14.61 -21.37 -12.99
C VAL A 293 -14.12 -19.95 -13.25
N VAL A 294 -14.12 -19.09 -12.23
CA VAL A 294 -13.55 -17.74 -12.34
C VAL A 294 -12.08 -17.77 -11.95
N LEU A 295 -11.24 -17.19 -12.82
CA LEU A 295 -9.85 -16.88 -12.52
C LEU A 295 -9.74 -15.36 -12.35
N LEU A 296 -9.53 -14.91 -11.11
CA LEU A 296 -9.58 -13.49 -10.75
C LEU A 296 -8.17 -12.90 -10.60
N SER A 297 -7.87 -11.87 -11.39
CA SER A 297 -6.64 -11.06 -11.28
C SER A 297 -6.94 -9.69 -10.67
N ALA A 298 -6.55 -9.49 -9.41
CA ALA A 298 -6.71 -8.22 -8.69
C ALA A 298 -5.62 -8.08 -7.62
N GLY A 299 -5.09 -6.89 -7.41
CA GLY A 299 -4.06 -6.61 -6.40
C GLY A 299 -4.58 -6.50 -4.97
N SER A 300 -5.86 -6.17 -4.79
CA SER A 300 -6.55 -6.14 -3.48
C SER A 300 -8.00 -6.62 -3.61
N CYS A 301 -8.73 -6.68 -2.49
CA CYS A 301 -10.10 -7.14 -2.42
C CYS A 301 -11.07 -6.44 -3.40
N VAL A 302 -12.11 -7.18 -3.79
CA VAL A 302 -13.23 -6.70 -4.60
C VAL A 302 -14.56 -7.16 -4.00
N GLU A 303 -15.64 -6.44 -4.27
CA GLU A 303 -17.00 -6.91 -3.92
C GLU A 303 -17.30 -8.25 -4.63
N THR A 304 -18.00 -9.16 -3.95
CA THR A 304 -18.07 -10.58 -4.32
C THR A 304 -19.43 -11.08 -4.79
N ASP A 305 -20.43 -10.20 -5.01
CA ASP A 305 -21.80 -10.63 -5.37
C ASP A 305 -21.84 -11.56 -6.60
N TRP A 306 -20.96 -11.33 -7.57
CA TRP A 306 -20.81 -12.13 -8.79
C TRP A 306 -20.27 -13.55 -8.54
N MET A 307 -19.74 -13.86 -7.34
CA MET A 307 -19.27 -15.21 -7.01
C MET A 307 -20.43 -16.22 -6.95
N ALA A 308 -21.67 -15.76 -6.84
CA ALA A 308 -22.85 -16.62 -6.93
C ALA A 308 -23.00 -17.28 -8.32
N ASP A 309 -22.47 -16.65 -9.37
CA ASP A 309 -22.52 -17.15 -10.75
C ASP A 309 -21.40 -18.13 -11.10
N ALA A 310 -20.47 -18.37 -10.17
CA ALA A 310 -19.34 -19.26 -10.35
C ALA A 310 -19.42 -20.45 -9.39
N ARG A 311 -19.15 -21.65 -9.90
CA ARG A 311 -19.02 -22.85 -9.05
C ARG A 311 -17.65 -22.93 -8.41
N ALA A 312 -16.62 -22.44 -9.09
CA ALA A 312 -15.28 -22.31 -8.50
C ALA A 312 -14.70 -20.92 -8.76
N VAL A 313 -13.93 -20.41 -7.81
CA VAL A 313 -13.27 -19.11 -7.89
C VAL A 313 -11.84 -19.25 -7.38
N LEU A 314 -10.88 -19.02 -8.27
CA LEU A 314 -9.45 -18.96 -7.94
C LEU A 314 -8.99 -17.51 -7.99
N TYR A 315 -8.55 -16.99 -6.85
CA TYR A 315 -7.91 -15.68 -6.75
C TYR A 315 -6.41 -15.82 -7.04
N CYS A 316 -6.01 -15.28 -8.18
CA CYS A 316 -4.64 -15.36 -8.70
C CYS A 316 -3.77 -14.16 -8.28
N ALA A 317 -4.34 -13.21 -7.52
CA ALA A 317 -3.72 -11.94 -7.18
C ALA A 317 -3.09 -11.27 -8.42
N LEU A 318 -1.87 -10.76 -8.28
CA LEU A 318 -0.98 -10.35 -9.36
C LEU A 318 0.21 -11.31 -9.39
N GLY A 319 -0.01 -12.51 -9.94
CA GLY A 319 0.90 -13.66 -9.87
C GLY A 319 2.23 -13.56 -10.64
N GLY A 320 2.63 -12.38 -11.07
CA GLY A 320 3.90 -12.15 -11.76
C GLY A 320 4.00 -12.86 -13.12
N GLN A 321 5.22 -12.89 -13.64
CA GLN A 321 5.50 -13.26 -15.02
C GLN A 321 5.07 -14.70 -15.41
N ALA A 322 4.89 -15.59 -14.43
CA ALA A 322 4.48 -16.98 -14.63
C ALA A 322 3.09 -17.30 -14.04
N GLY A 323 2.33 -16.26 -13.64
CA GLY A 323 1.08 -16.42 -12.90
C GLY A 323 -0.03 -17.15 -13.67
N ALA A 324 -0.10 -16.97 -15.00
CA ALA A 324 -1.05 -17.71 -15.83
C ALA A 324 -0.73 -19.22 -15.87
N GLY A 325 0.54 -19.59 -15.99
CA GLY A 325 0.98 -20.97 -15.91
C GLY A 325 0.68 -21.60 -14.56
N ALA A 326 0.94 -20.88 -13.47
CA ALA A 326 0.61 -21.31 -12.11
C ALA A 326 -0.91 -21.54 -11.92
N ALA A 327 -1.74 -20.65 -12.47
CA ALA A 327 -3.20 -20.83 -12.42
C ALA A 327 -3.65 -22.09 -13.17
N LEU A 328 -3.05 -22.42 -14.32
CA LEU A 328 -3.33 -23.67 -15.04
C LEU A 328 -2.91 -24.91 -14.25
N ASP A 329 -1.77 -24.85 -13.56
CA ASP A 329 -1.31 -25.96 -12.72
C ASP A 329 -2.29 -26.24 -11.58
N VAL A 330 -2.82 -25.20 -10.95
CA VAL A 330 -3.85 -25.32 -9.91
C VAL A 330 -5.16 -25.83 -10.49
N VAL A 331 -5.65 -25.24 -11.59
CA VAL A 331 -6.92 -25.64 -12.23
C VAL A 331 -6.89 -27.11 -12.65
N ARG A 332 -5.73 -27.64 -13.06
CA ARG A 332 -5.54 -29.04 -13.48
C ARG A 332 -5.17 -29.98 -12.33
N GLY A 333 -5.02 -29.47 -11.11
CA GLY A 333 -4.65 -30.28 -9.95
C GLY A 333 -3.20 -30.77 -9.95
N LEU A 334 -2.33 -30.19 -10.78
CA LEU A 334 -0.88 -30.43 -10.70
C LEU A 334 -0.30 -29.82 -9.42
N VAL A 335 -0.92 -28.74 -8.93
CA VAL A 335 -0.65 -28.14 -7.63
C VAL A 335 -1.96 -28.05 -6.84
N CYS A 336 -1.94 -28.54 -5.61
CA CYS A 336 -3.05 -28.32 -4.68
C CYS A 336 -2.99 -26.88 -4.14
N PRO A 337 -4.08 -26.09 -4.23
CA PRO A 337 -4.08 -24.72 -3.76
C PRO A 337 -3.85 -24.68 -2.25
N SER A 338 -3.04 -23.71 -1.81
CA SER A 338 -2.61 -23.56 -0.42
C SER A 338 -2.34 -22.11 -0.02
N GLY A 339 -2.68 -21.14 -0.87
CA GLY A 339 -2.67 -19.72 -0.51
C GLY A 339 -3.77 -19.42 0.51
N LYS A 340 -3.55 -18.40 1.35
CA LYS A 340 -4.52 -17.86 2.29
C LYS A 340 -4.60 -16.35 2.10
N LEU A 341 -5.78 -15.76 2.29
CA LEU A 341 -6.00 -14.32 2.17
C LEU A 341 -5.18 -13.54 3.21
N THR A 342 -4.45 -12.52 2.76
CA THR A 342 -3.69 -11.60 3.62
C THR A 342 -4.48 -10.34 3.98
N GLU A 343 -5.67 -10.18 3.42
CA GLU A 343 -6.61 -9.07 3.66
C GLU A 343 -8.00 -9.65 3.94
N THR A 344 -8.76 -8.99 4.81
CA THR A 344 -10.20 -9.27 4.91
C THR A 344 -10.89 -8.82 3.63
N TRP A 345 -11.89 -9.56 3.16
CA TRP A 345 -12.76 -9.14 2.06
C TRP A 345 -14.12 -8.71 2.61
N PRO A 346 -14.35 -7.39 2.77
CA PRO A 346 -15.65 -6.85 3.18
C PRO A 346 -16.76 -7.21 2.21
N VAL A 347 -18.01 -7.26 2.70
CA VAL A 347 -19.18 -7.42 1.82
C VAL A 347 -19.38 -6.18 0.95
N ARG A 348 -19.19 -4.98 1.52
CA ARG A 348 -19.21 -3.68 0.84
C ARG A 348 -18.08 -2.79 1.30
N LEU A 349 -17.72 -1.83 0.45
CA LEU A 349 -16.78 -0.76 0.84
C LEU A 349 -17.26 0.01 2.08
N SER A 350 -18.57 0.23 2.22
CA SER A 350 -19.16 0.94 3.37
C SER A 350 -19.00 0.21 4.71
N ASP A 351 -18.65 -1.07 4.69
CA ASP A 351 -18.42 -1.85 5.92
C ASP A 351 -17.00 -1.65 6.46
N VAL A 352 -16.10 -1.06 5.67
CA VAL A 352 -14.73 -0.74 6.09
C VAL A 352 -14.76 0.49 7.01
N PRO A 353 -14.12 0.46 8.19
CA PRO A 353 -14.25 1.52 9.19
C PRO A 353 -13.75 2.89 8.70
N SER A 354 -12.76 2.90 7.80
CA SER A 354 -12.19 4.11 7.22
C SER A 354 -12.90 4.61 5.95
N SER A 355 -13.93 3.90 5.45
CA SER A 355 -14.52 4.17 4.12
C SER A 355 -15.08 5.57 3.95
N ALA A 356 -15.57 6.20 5.02
CA ALA A 356 -16.15 7.54 4.96
C ALA A 356 -15.10 8.64 4.75
N ASN A 357 -13.86 8.38 5.16
CA ASN A 357 -12.76 9.36 5.17
C ASN A 357 -11.58 8.95 4.27
N PHE A 358 -11.70 7.82 3.56
CA PHE A 358 -10.69 7.30 2.64
C PHE A 358 -11.16 7.37 1.17
N PRO A 359 -10.30 7.81 0.23
CA PRO A 359 -9.06 8.51 0.50
C PRO A 359 -9.33 9.92 1.05
N SER A 360 -8.49 10.42 1.96
CA SER A 360 -8.68 11.78 2.47
C SER A 360 -8.36 12.82 1.38
N GLU A 361 -9.34 13.66 1.07
CA GLU A 361 -9.13 14.82 0.19
C GLU A 361 -8.50 16.01 0.94
N ASP A 362 -8.62 16.04 2.26
CA ASP A 362 -8.04 17.06 3.12
C ASP A 362 -6.55 16.82 3.36
N ARG A 363 -5.91 17.78 4.02
CA ARG A 363 -4.50 17.62 4.39
C ARG A 363 -4.32 16.49 5.39
N ASN A 364 -5.24 16.36 6.35
CA ASN A 364 -5.15 15.32 7.38
C ASN A 364 -5.85 14.06 6.87
N ALA A 365 -5.16 12.92 6.93
CA ALA A 365 -5.75 11.59 6.87
C ALA A 365 -5.86 11.08 8.31
N GLU A 366 -7.07 10.99 8.83
CA GLU A 366 -7.35 10.68 10.24
C GLU A 366 -7.65 9.20 10.43
N TYR A 367 -6.81 8.49 11.18
CA TYR A 367 -6.89 7.05 11.42
C TYR A 367 -7.77 6.78 12.64
N ARG A 368 -9.05 7.13 12.51
CA ARG A 368 -10.03 7.11 13.62
C ARG A 368 -10.35 5.70 14.11
N GLU A 369 -10.09 4.69 13.29
CA GLU A 369 -10.26 3.28 13.62
C GLU A 369 -9.26 2.78 14.67
N GLY A 370 -8.16 3.50 14.91
CA GLY A 370 -7.12 3.08 15.85
C GLY A 370 -6.57 1.68 15.53
N ILE A 371 -6.48 0.80 16.52
CA ILE A 371 -6.01 -0.59 16.33
C ILE A 371 -6.99 -1.49 15.54
N TYR A 372 -8.22 -1.03 15.30
CA TYR A 372 -9.26 -1.80 14.62
C TYR A 372 -9.10 -1.72 13.10
N VAL A 373 -8.01 -2.30 12.59
CA VAL A 373 -7.68 -2.38 11.15
C VAL A 373 -7.84 -3.81 10.63
N GLY A 374 -8.55 -3.98 9.51
CA GLY A 374 -8.78 -5.29 8.90
C GLY A 374 -9.60 -6.20 9.82
N TYR A 375 -9.23 -7.49 9.91
CA TYR A 375 -9.96 -8.47 10.71
C TYR A 375 -10.10 -8.10 12.19
N ARG A 376 -9.17 -7.30 12.74
CA ARG A 376 -9.27 -6.76 14.10
C ARG A 376 -10.56 -5.96 14.30
N TYR A 377 -11.00 -5.20 13.30
CA TYR A 377 -12.29 -4.53 13.34
C TYR A 377 -13.44 -5.51 13.12
N PHE A 378 -13.44 -6.22 12.00
CA PHE A 378 -14.60 -7.03 11.58
C PHE A 378 -15.00 -8.08 12.64
N GLN A 379 -14.01 -8.73 13.26
CA GLN A 379 -14.28 -9.73 14.29
C GLN A 379 -14.77 -9.12 15.60
N THR A 380 -14.13 -8.04 16.06
CA THR A 380 -14.47 -7.40 17.35
C THR A 380 -15.80 -6.65 17.29
N ALA A 381 -16.08 -5.96 16.17
CA ALA A 381 -17.34 -5.25 15.93
C ALA A 381 -18.45 -6.17 15.38
N HIS A 382 -18.15 -7.46 15.17
CA HIS A 382 -19.06 -8.46 14.60
C HIS A 382 -19.71 -8.05 13.28
N VAL A 383 -18.93 -7.42 12.39
CA VAL A 383 -19.36 -7.01 11.05
C VAL A 383 -19.12 -8.17 10.09
N PRO A 384 -20.16 -8.69 9.40
CA PRO A 384 -20.00 -9.79 8.46
C PRO A 384 -19.03 -9.46 7.32
N VAL A 385 -18.25 -10.46 6.90
CA VAL A 385 -17.32 -10.37 5.78
C VAL A 385 -17.71 -11.35 4.69
N ALA A 386 -17.32 -11.06 3.46
CA ALA A 386 -17.47 -12.01 2.36
C ALA A 386 -16.48 -13.17 2.51
N LEU A 387 -15.22 -12.85 2.81
CA LEU A 387 -14.16 -13.82 3.06
C LEU A 387 -13.25 -13.31 4.19
N PRO A 388 -13.00 -14.11 5.24
CA PRO A 388 -12.22 -13.67 6.38
C PRO A 388 -10.72 -13.67 6.11
N PHE A 389 -9.97 -12.94 6.94
CA PHE A 389 -8.51 -12.97 6.91
C PHE A 389 -7.99 -14.40 7.15
N GLY A 390 -6.95 -14.79 6.42
CA GLY A 390 -6.37 -16.12 6.51
C GLY A 390 -7.20 -17.22 5.86
N PHE A 391 -8.28 -16.90 5.13
CA PHE A 391 -9.11 -17.90 4.45
C PHE A 391 -8.48 -18.42 3.15
N GLY A 392 -8.71 -19.70 2.84
CA GLY A 392 -8.35 -20.32 1.56
C GLY A 392 -8.62 -21.81 1.58
N LEU A 393 -9.34 -22.30 0.56
CA LEU A 393 -9.69 -23.71 0.40
C LEU A 393 -8.52 -24.51 -0.19
N SER A 394 -8.65 -25.84 -0.11
CA SER A 394 -7.71 -26.82 -0.65
C SER A 394 -8.47 -27.91 -1.41
N TYR A 395 -7.76 -28.72 -2.21
CA TYR A 395 -8.35 -29.94 -2.80
C TYR A 395 -8.36 -31.12 -1.83
N THR A 396 -7.64 -31.00 -0.71
CA THR A 396 -7.65 -31.95 0.40
C THR A 396 -8.23 -31.30 1.67
N SER A 397 -8.41 -32.10 2.73
CA SER A 397 -8.89 -31.64 4.03
C SER A 397 -7.88 -31.95 5.12
N PHE A 398 -7.83 -31.08 6.13
CA PHE A 398 -6.91 -31.22 7.26
C PHE A 398 -7.66 -31.24 8.59
N SER A 399 -7.19 -32.06 9.53
CA SER A 399 -7.66 -32.07 10.91
C SER A 399 -6.55 -31.72 11.88
N TYR A 400 -6.96 -31.11 12.99
CA TYR A 400 -6.10 -30.56 14.02
C TYR A 400 -6.44 -31.29 15.33
N SER A 401 -5.44 -31.80 16.04
CA SER A 401 -5.65 -32.56 17.27
C SER A 401 -4.48 -32.43 18.23
N GLU A 402 -4.62 -32.98 19.45
CA GLU A 402 -3.53 -33.12 20.43
C GLU A 402 -2.82 -31.80 20.75
N LEU A 403 -3.58 -30.74 21.05
CA LEU A 403 -3.02 -29.44 21.42
C LEU A 403 -2.28 -29.51 22.76
N GLU A 404 -1.03 -29.11 22.74
CA GLU A 404 -0.22 -28.76 23.90
C GLU A 404 0.09 -27.27 23.81
N ALA A 405 -0.07 -26.54 24.91
CA ALA A 405 0.02 -25.09 24.94
C ALA A 405 0.73 -24.60 26.19
N SER A 406 1.53 -23.57 26.02
CA SER A 406 2.31 -22.89 27.06
C SER A 406 2.49 -21.41 26.68
N ALA A 407 3.08 -20.60 27.56
CA ALA A 407 3.39 -19.21 27.24
C ALA A 407 4.41 -19.08 26.10
N GLU A 408 5.23 -20.11 25.90
CA GLU A 408 6.25 -20.21 24.87
C GLU A 408 5.71 -20.69 23.51
N GLY A 409 4.40 -20.97 23.42
CA GLY A 409 3.72 -21.34 22.19
C GLY A 409 2.92 -22.63 22.26
N VAL A 410 2.57 -23.14 21.09
CA VAL A 410 1.71 -24.31 20.92
C VAL A 410 2.39 -25.41 20.12
N THR A 411 2.07 -26.66 20.43
CA THR A 411 2.37 -27.81 19.58
C THR A 411 1.13 -28.67 19.41
N PHE A 412 0.76 -28.99 18.18
CA PHE A 412 -0.43 -29.79 17.86
C PHE A 412 -0.13 -30.77 16.71
N THR A 413 -1.01 -31.74 16.52
CA THR A 413 -0.93 -32.73 15.44
C THR A 413 -1.81 -32.27 14.29
N LEU A 414 -1.23 -32.14 13.11
CA LEU A 414 -1.90 -31.82 11.86
C LEU A 414 -1.91 -33.05 10.96
N THR A 415 -3.09 -33.43 10.46
CA THR A 415 -3.28 -34.62 9.62
C THR A 415 -3.94 -34.24 8.31
N ASN A 416 -3.40 -34.73 7.19
CA ASN A 416 -4.09 -34.67 5.89
C ASN A 416 -5.06 -35.85 5.79
N GLU A 417 -6.36 -35.59 5.84
CA GLU A 417 -7.41 -36.60 5.82
C GLU A 417 -7.96 -36.89 4.41
N GLY A 418 -7.61 -36.06 3.43
CA GLY A 418 -8.13 -36.20 2.07
C GLY A 418 -7.30 -37.14 1.19
N ALA A 419 -7.63 -37.14 -0.09
CA ALA A 419 -7.11 -38.12 -1.05
C ALA A 419 -5.89 -37.62 -1.86
N CYS A 420 -5.51 -36.35 -1.73
CA CYS A 420 -4.36 -35.78 -2.42
C CYS A 420 -3.42 -35.07 -1.46
N ALA A 421 -2.14 -35.00 -1.84
CA ALA A 421 -1.16 -34.25 -1.10
C ALA A 421 -1.46 -32.75 -1.19
N GLY A 422 -1.12 -32.01 -0.14
CA GLY A 422 -1.37 -30.58 -0.07
C GLY A 422 -0.66 -29.92 1.09
N ALA A 423 -0.63 -28.59 1.07
CA ALA A 423 -0.12 -27.79 2.17
C ALA A 423 -1.25 -27.07 2.90
N GLU A 424 -1.18 -27.06 4.23
CA GLU A 424 -2.05 -26.28 5.11
C GLU A 424 -1.24 -25.19 5.81
N VAL A 425 -1.88 -24.05 6.07
CA VAL A 425 -1.32 -22.96 6.87
C VAL A 425 -2.08 -22.91 8.19
N ALA A 426 -1.50 -23.50 9.22
CA ALA A 426 -2.02 -23.39 10.58
C ALA A 426 -1.67 -22.01 11.15
N GLN A 427 -2.67 -21.30 11.64
CA GLN A 427 -2.57 -19.93 12.14
C GLN A 427 -2.81 -19.93 13.64
N LEU A 428 -1.94 -19.27 14.39
CA LEU A 428 -2.03 -19.11 15.84
C LEU A 428 -2.43 -17.67 16.16
N TYR A 429 -3.59 -17.54 16.80
CA TYR A 429 -4.14 -16.29 17.30
C TYR A 429 -4.08 -16.25 18.82
N VAL A 430 -3.83 -15.07 19.37
CA VAL A 430 -3.90 -14.79 20.81
C VAL A 430 -5.10 -13.88 21.07
N ALA A 431 -5.95 -14.29 22.02
CA ALA A 431 -7.09 -13.51 22.47
C ALA A 431 -7.00 -13.25 23.99
N LYS A 432 -7.53 -12.10 24.43
CA LYS A 432 -7.66 -11.77 25.85
C LYS A 432 -9.11 -11.35 26.15
N PRO A 433 -9.98 -12.31 26.53
CA PRO A 433 -11.39 -12.02 26.76
C PRO A 433 -11.63 -11.02 27.91
N ASP A 434 -10.90 -11.19 29.02
CA ASP A 434 -11.01 -10.32 30.20
C ASP A 434 -9.97 -9.18 30.14
N HIS A 435 -10.02 -8.35 29.10
CA HIS A 435 -9.12 -7.20 28.96
C HIS A 435 -9.70 -5.93 29.61
N GLU A 436 -8.85 -5.16 30.29
CA GLU A 436 -9.14 -3.83 30.81
C GLU A 436 -8.73 -2.74 29.82
N VAL A 437 -7.69 -3.00 29.02
CA VAL A 437 -7.27 -2.13 27.92
C VAL A 437 -7.90 -2.67 26.65
N PHE A 438 -8.68 -1.86 25.94
CA PHE A 438 -9.38 -2.29 24.73
C PHE A 438 -8.42 -2.94 23.72
N ARG A 439 -8.85 -4.05 23.10
CA ARG A 439 -8.05 -4.87 22.20
C ARG A 439 -8.93 -5.46 21.10
N ALA A 440 -8.29 -5.94 20.03
CA ALA A 440 -8.98 -6.80 19.08
C ALA A 440 -9.41 -8.11 19.76
N GLU A 441 -10.51 -8.70 19.29
CA GLU A 441 -11.02 -10.01 19.71
C GLU A 441 -9.91 -11.07 19.72
N GLN A 442 -9.05 -11.04 18.71
CA GLN A 442 -7.83 -11.83 18.64
C GLN A 442 -6.82 -11.19 17.68
N GLU A 443 -5.56 -11.58 17.81
CA GLU A 443 -4.47 -11.13 16.96
C GLU A 443 -3.61 -12.31 16.50
N LEU A 444 -3.27 -12.36 15.21
CA LEU A 444 -2.33 -13.34 14.66
C LEU A 444 -0.94 -13.11 15.29
N LYS A 445 -0.37 -14.15 15.91
CA LYS A 445 0.97 -14.12 16.52
C LYS A 445 1.93 -15.16 15.95
N GLY A 446 1.46 -16.03 15.06
CA GLY A 446 2.34 -16.95 14.34
C GLY A 446 1.57 -17.82 13.36
N PHE A 447 2.29 -18.45 12.43
CA PHE A 447 1.71 -19.43 11.51
C PHE A 447 2.78 -20.43 11.07
N ALA A 448 2.34 -21.60 10.63
CA ALA A 448 3.20 -22.63 10.03
C ALA A 448 2.54 -23.21 8.78
N LYS A 449 3.27 -23.18 7.65
CA LYS A 449 2.86 -23.85 6.41
C LYS A 449 3.47 -25.26 6.36
N VAL A 450 2.64 -26.28 6.26
CA VAL A 450 3.06 -27.69 6.36
C VAL A 450 2.50 -28.48 5.19
N TYR A 451 3.39 -29.09 4.41
CA TYR A 451 3.03 -30.02 3.34
C TYR A 451 2.91 -31.45 3.88
N LEU A 452 1.83 -32.13 3.54
CA LEU A 452 1.50 -33.49 3.99
C LEU A 452 0.97 -34.34 2.84
N GLU A 453 1.47 -35.58 2.75
CA GLU A 453 0.91 -36.63 1.91
C GLU A 453 -0.47 -37.12 2.44
N PRO A 454 -1.32 -37.76 1.62
CA PRO A 454 -2.59 -38.33 2.07
C PRO A 454 -2.42 -39.27 3.27
N GLY A 455 -3.16 -39.00 4.35
CA GLY A 455 -3.08 -39.77 5.61
C GLY A 455 -1.85 -39.46 6.49
N GLU A 456 -0.92 -38.62 6.04
CA GLU A 456 0.23 -38.21 6.85
C GLU A 456 -0.22 -37.33 8.01
N SER A 457 0.39 -37.55 9.18
CA SER A 457 0.25 -36.70 10.37
C SER A 457 1.60 -36.17 10.78
N ARG A 458 1.67 -34.90 11.18
CA ARG A 458 2.89 -34.25 11.66
C ARG A 458 2.62 -33.42 12.92
N ARG A 459 3.55 -33.47 13.88
CA ARG A 459 3.60 -32.52 15.00
C ARG A 459 4.11 -31.17 14.50
N VAL A 460 3.34 -30.12 14.73
CA VAL A 460 3.63 -28.76 14.30
C VAL A 460 3.76 -27.89 15.54
N SER A 461 4.86 -27.13 15.64
CA SER A 461 5.07 -26.16 16.72
C SER A 461 5.05 -24.74 16.15
N ILE A 462 4.33 -23.85 16.82
CA ILE A 462 4.35 -22.41 16.54
C ILE A 462 4.80 -21.71 17.83
N PRO A 463 6.01 -21.13 17.86
CA PRO A 463 6.53 -20.50 19.06
C PRO A 463 5.81 -19.17 19.33
N LEU A 464 5.74 -18.82 20.60
CA LEU A 464 5.38 -17.49 21.08
C LEU A 464 6.49 -16.97 21.99
N ASP A 465 6.58 -15.66 22.09
CA ASP A 465 7.46 -14.96 23.02
C ASP A 465 6.71 -13.82 23.72
N GLU A 466 7.41 -13.03 24.52
CA GLU A 466 6.80 -11.90 25.24
C GLU A 466 6.15 -10.87 24.29
N SER A 467 6.65 -10.74 23.06
CA SER A 467 6.08 -9.84 22.04
C SER A 467 4.70 -10.29 21.56
N SER A 468 4.33 -11.54 21.84
CA SER A 468 3.05 -12.11 21.45
C SER A 468 1.88 -11.64 22.31
N PHE A 469 2.14 -11.15 23.52
CA PHE A 469 1.11 -10.78 24.50
C PHE A 469 1.06 -9.28 24.82
N ARG A 470 2.04 -8.53 24.31
CA ARG A 470 2.23 -7.10 24.60
C ARG A 470 1.19 -6.21 23.92
N TYR A 471 0.97 -5.04 24.50
CA TYR A 471 0.33 -3.88 23.89
C TYR A 471 1.21 -2.66 24.13
N PHE A 472 1.09 -1.62 23.32
CA PHE A 472 1.84 -0.40 23.54
C PHE A 472 1.08 0.51 24.51
N ASN A 473 1.67 0.77 25.68
CA ASN A 473 1.07 1.62 26.70
C ASN A 473 1.56 3.07 26.54
N VAL A 474 0.70 3.93 26.00
CA VAL A 474 1.02 5.35 25.73
C VAL A 474 1.34 6.16 26.99
N LYS A 475 0.93 5.69 28.18
CA LYS A 475 1.18 6.39 29.46
C LYS A 475 2.57 6.09 30.00
N THR A 476 3.08 4.88 29.79
CA THR A 476 4.45 4.48 30.17
C THR A 476 5.45 4.63 29.02
N ASN A 477 4.96 4.82 27.79
CA ASN A 477 5.73 4.87 26.55
C ASN A 477 6.59 3.61 26.34
N SER A 478 5.99 2.45 26.57
CA SER A 478 6.65 1.14 26.54
C SER A 478 5.69 0.05 26.12
N TRP A 479 6.24 -1.06 25.65
CA TRP A 479 5.53 -2.32 25.49
C TRP A 479 5.25 -2.94 26.85
N GLU A 480 3.99 -3.27 27.12
CA GLU A 480 3.52 -3.80 28.40
C GLU A 480 2.69 -5.06 28.20
N VAL A 481 2.63 -5.93 29.21
CA VAL A 481 1.78 -7.14 29.20
C VAL A 481 0.73 -7.00 30.28
N GLU A 482 -0.53 -7.21 29.90
CA GLU A 482 -1.64 -7.15 30.82
C GLU A 482 -1.83 -8.52 31.49
N GLY A 483 -1.94 -8.56 32.81
CA GLY A 483 -2.05 -9.83 33.54
C GLY A 483 -3.35 -10.59 33.25
N GLY A 484 -3.32 -11.89 33.54
CA GLY A 484 -4.50 -12.74 33.55
C GLY A 484 -4.49 -13.83 32.48
N THR A 485 -5.69 -14.30 32.13
CA THR A 485 -5.87 -15.42 31.21
C THR A 485 -5.90 -14.95 29.76
N TYR A 486 -5.12 -15.63 28.93
CA TYR A 486 -5.10 -15.50 27.48
C TYR A 486 -5.56 -16.82 26.85
N GLU A 487 -6.25 -16.72 25.72
CA GLU A 487 -6.59 -17.87 24.89
C GLU A 487 -5.64 -17.97 23.69
N LEU A 488 -5.08 -19.16 23.50
CA LEU A 488 -4.30 -19.53 22.32
C LEU A 488 -5.22 -20.32 21.38
N ARG A 489 -5.53 -19.72 20.23
CA ARG A 489 -6.51 -20.22 19.25
C ARG A 489 -5.77 -20.64 17.98
N VAL A 490 -5.78 -21.93 17.64
CA VAL A 490 -5.19 -22.47 16.40
C VAL A 490 -6.30 -22.75 15.40
N GLY A 491 -6.18 -22.18 14.20
CA GLY A 491 -7.20 -22.27 13.16
C GLY A 491 -6.62 -22.38 11.74
N ALA A 492 -7.52 -22.64 10.80
CA ALA A 492 -7.23 -22.65 9.35
C ALA A 492 -7.50 -21.29 8.69
N SER A 493 -8.21 -20.40 9.39
CA SER A 493 -8.41 -18.98 9.09
C SER A 493 -8.81 -18.23 10.38
N SER A 494 -8.92 -16.90 10.33
CA SER A 494 -9.35 -16.11 11.50
C SER A 494 -10.75 -16.47 12.02
N GLU A 495 -11.65 -17.00 11.17
CA GLU A 495 -13.00 -17.43 11.57
C GLU A 495 -13.15 -18.96 11.64
N ASP A 496 -12.07 -19.72 11.42
CA ASP A 496 -12.07 -21.19 11.45
C ASP A 496 -11.08 -21.70 12.51
N VAL A 497 -11.39 -21.41 13.77
CA VAL A 497 -10.63 -21.88 14.94
C VAL A 497 -10.99 -23.33 15.22
N ARG A 498 -9.97 -24.20 15.29
CA ARG A 498 -10.11 -25.65 15.42
C ARG A 498 -9.70 -26.17 16.80
N LEU A 499 -8.69 -25.52 17.40
CA LEU A 499 -8.18 -25.87 18.74
C LEU A 499 -8.03 -24.61 19.58
N THR A 500 -8.33 -24.71 20.86
CA THR A 500 -8.16 -23.62 21.83
C THR A 500 -7.53 -24.16 23.10
N ALA A 501 -6.60 -23.41 23.67
CA ALA A 501 -6.08 -23.61 25.02
C ALA A 501 -5.99 -22.25 25.74
N SER A 502 -5.82 -22.28 27.06
CA SER A 502 -5.63 -21.07 27.86
C SER A 502 -4.29 -21.10 28.57
N VAL A 503 -3.66 -19.94 28.68
CA VAL A 503 -2.45 -19.71 29.45
C VAL A 503 -2.68 -18.52 30.37
N THR A 504 -2.02 -18.50 31.53
CA THR A 504 -2.09 -17.38 32.47
C THR A 504 -0.73 -16.73 32.55
N LEU A 505 -0.70 -15.40 32.40
CA LEU A 505 0.53 -14.62 32.47
C LEU A 505 0.48 -13.64 33.64
N ASP A 506 1.64 -13.45 34.26
CA ASP A 506 1.86 -12.32 35.14
C ASP A 506 2.01 -11.06 34.29
N GLY A 507 1.18 -10.06 34.57
CA GLY A 507 1.27 -8.78 33.89
C GLY A 507 2.46 -7.97 34.39
N THR A 508 2.87 -6.96 33.61
CA THR A 508 3.91 -6.02 34.02
C THR A 508 3.47 -5.07 35.14
N GLY A 509 2.18 -5.05 35.47
CA GLY A 509 1.60 -4.18 36.50
C GLY A 509 1.48 -2.71 36.03
N ALA A 510 1.53 -2.48 34.72
CA ALA A 510 1.38 -1.15 34.15
C ALA A 510 -0.01 -0.56 34.40
N PRO A 511 -0.13 0.76 34.63
CA PRO A 511 -1.42 1.41 34.78
C PRO A 511 -2.20 1.39 33.46
N ASN A 512 -3.54 1.34 33.53
CA ASN A 512 -4.39 1.50 32.35
C ASN A 512 -4.13 2.90 31.72
N PRO A 513 -3.71 2.98 30.44
CA PRO A 513 -3.45 4.25 29.78
C PRO A 513 -4.69 5.12 29.58
N TYR A 514 -5.88 4.52 29.57
CA TYR A 514 -7.14 5.21 29.26
C TYR A 514 -8.01 5.47 30.49
N GLU A 515 -7.49 5.24 31.70
CA GLU A 515 -8.21 5.56 32.94
C GLU A 515 -8.55 7.06 32.99
N GLY A 516 -9.86 7.37 32.95
CA GLY A 516 -10.37 8.75 32.94
C GLY A 516 -10.31 9.46 31.58
N VAL A 517 -9.99 8.74 30.50
CA VAL A 517 -10.00 9.22 29.11
C VAL A 517 -11.28 8.73 28.43
N ASP A 518 -11.98 9.61 27.70
CA ASP A 518 -13.21 9.24 27.00
C ASP A 518 -12.89 8.55 25.66
N VAL A 519 -12.73 7.23 25.72
CA VAL A 519 -12.49 6.34 24.56
C VAL A 519 -13.61 5.31 24.38
N ALA A 520 -14.81 5.60 24.88
CA ALA A 520 -15.92 4.64 24.95
C ALA A 520 -16.24 3.90 23.62
N PRO A 521 -16.22 4.55 22.42
CA PRO A 521 -16.42 3.83 21.15
C PRO A 521 -15.34 2.77 20.88
N TYR A 522 -14.10 2.98 21.33
CA TYR A 522 -13.01 2.03 21.15
C TYR A 522 -13.15 0.81 22.07
N GLU A 523 -13.71 0.97 23.27
CA GLU A 523 -13.92 -0.14 24.22
C GLU A 523 -14.91 -1.20 23.69
N VAL A 524 -15.80 -0.80 22.78
CA VAL A 524 -16.81 -1.68 22.16
C VAL A 524 -16.62 -1.84 20.66
N ALA A 525 -15.46 -1.41 20.13
CA ALA A 525 -15.12 -1.43 18.69
C ALA A 525 -16.16 -0.74 17.75
N ASP A 526 -16.95 0.21 18.26
CA ASP A 526 -17.91 1.01 17.48
C ASP A 526 -17.22 2.25 16.86
N VAL A 527 -16.15 2.00 16.10
CA VAL A 527 -15.26 3.06 15.58
C VAL A 527 -15.90 3.96 14.54
N LEU A 528 -17.06 3.57 13.98
CA LEU A 528 -17.86 4.41 13.09
C LEU A 528 -18.53 5.59 13.83
N LYS A 529 -18.58 5.55 15.16
CA LYS A 529 -19.15 6.63 16.00
C LYS A 529 -18.10 7.49 16.70
N VAL A 530 -16.83 7.36 16.33
CA VAL A 530 -15.74 8.20 16.86
C VAL A 530 -15.89 9.63 16.34
N ASP A 531 -16.32 10.54 17.21
CA ASP A 531 -16.32 11.98 16.94
C ASP A 531 -14.96 12.62 17.26
N ASP A 532 -14.83 13.94 17.03
CA ASP A 532 -13.61 14.71 17.27
C ASP A 532 -13.15 14.69 18.73
N GLY A 533 -14.09 14.57 19.68
CA GLY A 533 -13.81 14.52 21.11
C GLY A 533 -13.11 13.22 21.48
N HIS A 534 -13.71 12.09 21.10
CA HIS A 534 -13.12 10.76 21.33
C HIS A 534 -11.78 10.62 20.60
N PHE A 535 -11.67 11.08 19.35
CA PHE A 535 -10.42 10.99 18.60
C PHE A 535 -9.32 11.86 19.20
N SER A 536 -9.61 13.10 19.59
CA SER A 536 -8.63 13.95 20.29
C SER A 536 -8.21 13.36 21.64
N ALA A 537 -9.13 12.69 22.33
CA ALA A 537 -8.84 11.99 23.58
C ALA A 537 -7.88 10.80 23.36
N LEU A 538 -8.09 10.02 22.29
CA LEU A 538 -7.18 8.94 21.89
C LEU A 538 -5.80 9.47 21.48
N LEU A 539 -5.75 10.55 20.68
CA LEU A 539 -4.50 11.20 20.25
C LEU A 539 -3.69 11.78 21.42
N GLY A 540 -4.35 12.16 22.52
CA GLY A 540 -3.73 12.92 23.61
C GLY A 540 -3.44 14.39 23.27
N HIS A 541 -3.86 14.86 22.10
CA HIS A 541 -3.75 16.25 21.66
C HIS A 541 -4.91 16.63 20.72
N PRO A 542 -5.18 17.93 20.51
CA PRO A 542 -6.21 18.35 19.57
C PRO A 542 -5.91 17.89 18.13
N ILE A 543 -6.95 17.58 17.36
CA ILE A 543 -6.83 17.30 15.93
C ILE A 543 -6.17 18.51 15.21
N PRO A 544 -5.11 18.29 14.41
CA PRO A 544 -4.41 19.37 13.73
C PRO A 544 -5.31 20.17 12.76
N ASP A 545 -5.01 21.45 12.55
CA ASP A 545 -5.72 22.25 11.53
C ASP A 545 -5.35 21.76 10.11
N GLY A 546 -6.34 21.21 9.41
CA GLY A 546 -6.22 20.71 8.03
C GLY A 546 -6.19 21.79 6.95
N ARG A 547 -6.33 23.07 7.29
CA ARG A 547 -6.35 24.17 6.30
C ARG A 547 -5.05 24.26 5.50
N ALA A 548 -5.19 24.44 4.19
CA ALA A 548 -4.07 24.69 3.30
C ALA A 548 -3.31 25.98 3.69
N ARG A 549 -2.00 25.86 3.87
CA ARG A 549 -1.09 26.98 4.09
C ARG A 549 -0.33 27.26 2.80
N ILE A 550 -0.32 28.53 2.36
CA ILE A 550 0.42 28.95 1.16
C ILE A 550 1.91 29.00 1.49
N GLU A 551 2.56 27.84 1.46
CA GLU A 551 3.97 27.60 1.74
C GLU A 551 4.58 26.69 0.67
N ARG A 552 5.84 26.27 0.82
CA ARG A 552 6.50 25.37 -0.15
C ARG A 552 5.73 24.06 -0.38
N ASN A 553 4.99 23.61 0.64
CA ASN A 553 4.22 22.36 0.61
C ASN A 553 2.78 22.50 0.11
N VAL A 554 2.36 23.71 -0.32
CA VAL A 554 1.03 23.86 -0.91
C VAL A 554 0.95 23.06 -2.22
N CYS A 555 -0.12 22.29 -2.37
CA CYS A 555 -0.37 21.52 -3.59
C CYS A 555 -0.99 22.40 -4.69
N PHE A 556 -0.83 22.00 -5.96
CA PHE A 556 -1.48 22.72 -7.07
C PHE A 556 -3.01 22.78 -6.94
N ARG A 557 -3.62 21.74 -6.36
CA ARG A 557 -5.06 21.70 -6.06
C ARG A 557 -5.54 22.78 -5.08
N ASP A 558 -4.64 23.31 -4.26
CA ASP A 558 -4.94 24.28 -3.19
C ASP A 558 -4.55 25.72 -3.59
N LEU A 559 -4.09 25.95 -4.82
CA LEU A 559 -3.67 27.27 -5.29
C LEU A 559 -4.82 28.30 -5.37
N ASN A 560 -6.08 27.85 -5.36
CA ASN A 560 -7.26 28.71 -5.24
C ASN A 560 -7.33 29.46 -3.90
N HIS A 561 -6.61 29.00 -2.87
CA HIS A 561 -6.49 29.70 -1.59
C HIS A 561 -5.42 30.81 -1.63
N GLY A 562 -4.65 30.88 -2.71
CA GLY A 562 -3.68 31.94 -2.96
C GLY A 562 -4.32 33.27 -3.39
N ARG A 563 -3.48 34.30 -3.52
CA ARG A 563 -3.85 35.64 -4.00
C ARG A 563 -3.34 35.94 -5.41
N SER A 564 -2.64 35.01 -6.08
CA SER A 564 -2.15 35.22 -7.44
C SER A 564 -3.19 34.87 -8.50
N LEU A 565 -3.46 35.81 -9.41
CA LEU A 565 -4.34 35.57 -10.55
C LEU A 565 -3.77 34.49 -11.50
N ILE A 566 -2.46 34.45 -11.68
CA ILE A 566 -1.81 33.48 -12.58
C ILE A 566 -1.98 32.05 -12.02
N PHE A 567 -1.67 31.85 -10.73
CA PHE A 567 -1.82 30.53 -10.12
C PHE A 567 -3.29 30.12 -9.93
N TRP A 568 -4.20 31.08 -9.78
CA TRP A 568 -5.63 30.80 -9.85
C TRP A 568 -6.04 30.27 -11.24
N ILE A 569 -5.52 30.85 -12.33
CA ILE A 569 -5.74 30.32 -13.69
C ILE A 569 -5.14 28.92 -13.85
N VAL A 570 -3.92 28.69 -13.36
CA VAL A 570 -3.29 27.36 -13.36
C VAL A 570 -4.18 26.33 -12.68
N TRP A 571 -4.70 26.67 -11.49
CA TRP A 571 -5.66 25.83 -10.77
C TRP A 571 -6.92 25.55 -11.58
N VAL A 572 -7.53 26.57 -12.21
CA VAL A 572 -8.73 26.38 -13.06
C VAL A 572 -8.43 25.41 -14.21
N VAL A 573 -7.29 25.57 -14.88
CA VAL A 573 -6.88 24.71 -16.00
C VAL A 573 -6.70 23.27 -15.53
N LEU A 574 -5.92 23.04 -14.47
CA LEU A 574 -5.68 21.69 -13.94
C LEU A 574 -6.97 21.03 -13.46
N ARG A 575 -7.82 21.77 -12.74
CA ARG A 575 -9.14 21.29 -12.30
C ARG A 575 -10.01 20.88 -13.48
N THR A 576 -10.01 21.68 -14.55
CA THR A 576 -10.80 21.40 -15.77
C THR A 576 -10.28 20.15 -16.47
N LEU A 577 -8.96 19.99 -16.58
CA LEU A 577 -8.33 18.80 -17.17
C LEU A 577 -8.63 17.55 -16.35
N LYS A 578 -8.49 17.62 -15.01
CA LYS A 578 -8.82 16.52 -14.09
C LYS A 578 -10.29 16.11 -14.23
N ASN A 579 -11.21 17.05 -14.05
CA ASN A 579 -12.65 16.77 -14.11
C ASN A 579 -13.09 16.24 -15.49
N SER A 580 -12.43 16.68 -16.56
CA SER A 580 -12.67 16.17 -17.92
C SER A 580 -12.22 14.72 -18.08
N ALA A 581 -11.07 14.36 -17.50
CA ALA A 581 -10.56 13.00 -17.48
C ALA A 581 -11.45 12.07 -16.63
N ASP A 582 -11.83 12.51 -15.43
CA ASP A 582 -12.72 11.76 -14.53
C ASP A 582 -14.07 11.46 -15.19
N ARG A 583 -14.68 12.45 -15.87
CA ARG A 583 -15.95 12.26 -16.60
C ARG A 583 -15.86 11.26 -17.75
N LYS A 584 -14.66 11.05 -18.31
CA LYS A 584 -14.44 10.06 -19.37
C LYS A 584 -14.15 8.66 -18.82
N GLY A 585 -14.08 8.49 -17.49
CA GLY A 585 -13.70 7.23 -16.86
C GLY A 585 -12.24 6.83 -17.10
N GLN A 586 -11.41 7.77 -17.55
CA GLN A 586 -9.99 7.54 -17.84
C GLN A 586 -9.15 8.60 -17.13
N PRO A 587 -8.78 8.36 -15.85
CA PRO A 587 -7.92 9.27 -15.10
C PRO A 587 -6.63 9.58 -15.87
N ASN A 588 -6.25 10.85 -15.91
CA ASN A 588 -4.96 11.24 -16.46
C ASN A 588 -3.95 11.32 -15.31
N LEU A 589 -3.12 10.28 -15.16
CA LEU A 589 -2.16 10.16 -14.06
C LEU A 589 -1.18 11.34 -14.02
N ASN A 590 -0.77 11.91 -15.16
CA ASN A 590 0.11 13.09 -15.17
C ASN A 590 -0.60 14.33 -14.61
N VAL A 591 -1.86 14.53 -14.96
CA VAL A 591 -2.67 15.63 -14.42
C VAL A 591 -2.91 15.41 -12.93
N LEU A 592 -3.20 14.18 -12.51
CA LEU A 592 -3.43 13.84 -11.10
C LEU A 592 -2.16 14.02 -10.26
N PHE A 593 -1.01 13.61 -10.80
CA PHE A 593 0.30 13.84 -10.20
C PHE A 593 0.52 15.34 -9.99
N ILE A 594 0.44 16.16 -11.04
CA ILE A 594 0.63 17.62 -10.92
C ILE A 594 -0.40 18.23 -9.95
N TRP A 595 -1.65 17.79 -10.00
CA TRP A 595 -2.74 18.28 -9.15
C TRP A 595 -2.43 18.10 -7.65
N ASN A 596 -1.92 16.93 -7.27
CA ASN A 596 -1.57 16.60 -5.90
C ASN A 596 -0.12 16.97 -5.52
N MET A 597 0.72 17.32 -6.50
CA MET A 597 2.11 17.69 -6.30
C MET A 597 2.23 18.99 -5.48
N PRO A 598 3.09 19.05 -4.46
CA PRO A 598 3.43 20.27 -3.73
C PRO A 598 4.42 21.14 -4.54
N LEU A 599 4.38 22.47 -4.38
CA LEU A 599 5.28 23.38 -5.10
C LEU A 599 6.78 23.06 -4.88
N ARG A 600 7.15 22.55 -3.70
CA ARG A 600 8.53 22.14 -3.39
C ARG A 600 9.07 21.08 -4.35
N ALA A 601 8.22 20.24 -4.92
CA ALA A 601 8.64 19.17 -5.84
C ALA A 601 9.37 19.74 -7.07
N ILE A 602 9.05 20.98 -7.48
CA ILE A 602 9.77 21.70 -8.55
C ILE A 602 11.27 21.82 -8.21
N GLY A 603 11.61 22.11 -6.95
CA GLY A 603 13.01 22.25 -6.53
C GLY A 603 13.71 20.92 -6.21
N LYS A 604 12.97 19.82 -6.05
CA LYS A 604 13.52 18.50 -5.70
C LYS A 604 13.56 17.51 -6.87
N MET A 605 12.68 17.64 -7.86
CA MET A 605 12.50 16.68 -8.94
C MET A 605 12.99 17.16 -10.31
N THR A 606 13.64 18.33 -10.39
CA THR A 606 14.08 18.93 -11.66
C THR A 606 15.58 18.76 -11.94
N ASN A 607 16.25 17.81 -11.25
CA ASN A 607 17.67 17.52 -11.43
C ASN A 607 18.55 18.79 -11.35
N GLY A 608 18.25 19.66 -10.37
CA GLY A 608 18.95 20.92 -10.12
C GLY A 608 18.61 22.10 -11.03
N MET A 609 17.65 21.98 -11.97
CA MET A 609 17.22 23.11 -12.80
C MET A 609 16.56 24.23 -11.96
N ALA A 610 15.77 23.86 -10.96
CA ALA A 610 15.23 24.76 -9.95
C ALA A 610 15.71 24.33 -8.56
N ASP A 611 15.90 25.30 -7.66
CA ASP A 611 16.20 25.08 -6.24
C ASP A 611 15.08 25.64 -5.36
N MET A 612 15.23 25.59 -4.04
CA MET A 612 14.25 26.16 -3.11
C MET A 612 14.09 27.68 -3.25
N GLY A 613 15.10 28.40 -3.75
CA GLY A 613 14.99 29.83 -4.04
C GLY A 613 14.00 30.14 -5.17
N VAL A 614 13.95 29.28 -6.19
CA VAL A 614 12.91 29.33 -7.23
C VAL A 614 11.54 29.05 -6.63
N VAL A 615 11.41 28.00 -5.80
CA VAL A 615 10.16 27.66 -5.12
C VAL A 615 9.66 28.82 -4.26
N ASP A 616 10.55 29.47 -3.50
CA ASP A 616 10.21 30.63 -2.67
C ASP A 616 9.70 31.81 -3.49
N ALA A 617 10.27 32.05 -4.67
CA ALA A 617 9.78 33.07 -5.59
C ALA A 617 8.35 32.75 -6.08
N LEU A 618 8.06 31.48 -6.36
CA LEU A 618 6.71 31.02 -6.74
C LEU A 618 5.73 31.17 -5.57
N VAL A 619 6.08 30.69 -4.37
CA VAL A 619 5.25 30.82 -3.16
C VAL A 619 4.96 32.29 -2.85
N ARG A 620 5.96 33.16 -2.98
CA ARG A 620 5.81 34.61 -2.81
C ARG A 620 4.78 35.18 -3.80
N GLU A 621 4.81 34.73 -5.05
CA GLU A 621 3.81 35.11 -6.03
C GLU A 621 2.42 34.59 -5.63
N VAL A 622 2.29 33.31 -5.25
CA VAL A 622 1.01 32.74 -4.78
C VAL A 622 0.45 33.52 -3.59
N LYS A 623 1.29 34.02 -2.67
CA LYS A 623 0.88 34.90 -1.56
C LYS A 623 0.37 36.29 -2.00
N GLY A 624 0.56 36.67 -3.27
CA GLY A 624 0.00 37.87 -3.88
C GLY A 624 1.00 38.96 -4.21
N PHE A 625 2.28 38.64 -4.41
CA PHE A 625 3.30 39.64 -4.78
C PHE A 625 2.94 40.42 -6.05
N GLY A 626 2.28 39.79 -7.02
CA GLY A 626 1.75 40.42 -8.22
C GLY A 626 0.79 41.59 -7.97
N TRP A 627 0.11 41.67 -6.83
CA TRP A 627 -0.76 42.82 -6.50
C TRP A 627 0.04 44.12 -6.36
N GLY A 628 1.29 44.04 -5.91
CA GLY A 628 2.19 45.22 -5.87
C GLY A 628 2.42 45.81 -7.26
N GLY A 629 2.42 44.97 -8.30
CA GLY A 629 2.57 45.40 -9.69
C GLY A 629 1.37 46.18 -10.23
N ILE A 630 0.20 46.12 -9.58
CA ILE A 630 -0.99 46.89 -10.02
C ILE A 630 -0.75 48.39 -9.87
N VAL A 631 0.11 48.81 -8.93
CA VAL A 631 0.54 50.20 -8.82
C VAL A 631 1.26 50.64 -10.10
N LEU A 632 2.17 49.82 -10.63
CA LEU A 632 2.87 50.10 -11.90
C LEU A 632 1.92 50.06 -13.09
N PHE A 633 0.97 49.13 -13.09
CA PHE A 633 -0.09 49.06 -14.10
C PHE A 633 -0.93 50.36 -14.11
N ALA A 634 -1.40 50.81 -12.95
CA ALA A 634 -2.20 52.02 -12.81
C ALA A 634 -1.40 53.28 -13.17
N LEU A 635 -0.12 53.36 -12.77
CA LEU A 635 0.78 54.45 -13.15
C LEU A 635 0.98 54.51 -14.67
N ALA A 636 1.19 53.38 -15.34
CA ALA A 636 1.35 53.34 -16.79
C ALA A 636 0.07 53.82 -17.53
N LEU A 637 -1.12 53.50 -17.00
CA LEU A 637 -2.38 54.03 -17.52
C LEU A 637 -2.52 55.53 -17.25
N LEU A 638 -2.18 56.01 -16.06
CA LEU A 638 -2.20 57.43 -15.70
C LEU A 638 -1.23 58.27 -16.56
N LEU A 639 -0.11 57.68 -16.97
CA LEU A 639 0.88 58.28 -17.87
C LEU A 639 0.55 58.12 -19.36
N ASN A 640 -0.63 57.59 -19.71
CA ASN A 640 -1.10 57.35 -21.08
C ASN A 640 -0.19 56.44 -21.92
N TRP A 641 0.54 55.50 -21.31
CA TRP A 641 1.39 54.56 -22.03
C TRP A 641 0.61 53.43 -22.71
N GLY A 642 -0.71 53.38 -22.50
CA GLY A 642 -1.60 52.39 -23.11
C GLY A 642 -1.64 51.06 -22.36
N VAL A 643 -2.74 50.34 -22.55
CA VAL A 643 -3.07 49.11 -21.80
C VAL A 643 -2.04 48.00 -22.04
N GLY A 644 -1.50 47.88 -23.25
CA GLY A 644 -0.48 46.88 -23.57
C GLY A 644 0.81 47.05 -22.75
N ILE A 645 1.29 48.30 -22.59
CA ILE A 645 2.47 48.59 -21.77
C ILE A 645 2.18 48.37 -20.28
N ALA A 646 0.99 48.75 -19.82
CA ALA A 646 0.57 48.50 -18.44
C ALA A 646 0.55 46.99 -18.10
N ILE A 647 -0.03 46.16 -18.99
CA ILE A 647 -0.02 44.69 -18.84
C ILE A 647 1.42 44.16 -18.84
N LEU A 648 2.26 44.63 -19.77
CA LEU A 648 3.66 44.18 -19.85
C LEU A 648 4.42 44.48 -18.55
N LEU A 649 4.28 45.69 -17.99
CA LEU A 649 4.93 46.06 -16.73
C LEU A 649 4.46 45.19 -15.56
N TRP A 650 3.16 44.87 -15.52
CA TRP A 650 2.61 43.98 -14.50
C TRP A 650 3.13 42.53 -14.64
N VAL A 651 3.18 42.01 -15.87
CA VAL A 651 3.74 40.68 -16.17
C VAL A 651 5.23 40.63 -15.81
N LEU A 652 6.00 41.65 -16.17
CA LEU A 652 7.42 41.75 -15.83
C LEU A 652 7.63 41.83 -14.30
N TRP A 653 6.76 42.53 -13.56
CA TRP A 653 6.82 42.57 -12.10
C TRP A 653 6.74 41.17 -11.48
N ILE A 654 5.93 40.28 -12.05
CA ILE A 654 5.78 38.90 -11.58
C ILE A 654 6.94 38.01 -12.07
N LEU A 655 7.28 38.08 -13.36
CA LEU A 655 8.23 37.15 -13.98
C LEU A 655 9.68 37.44 -13.63
N VAL A 656 10.08 38.71 -13.47
CA VAL A 656 11.49 39.08 -13.24
C VAL A 656 12.07 38.44 -11.98
N PRO A 657 11.40 38.46 -10.81
CA PRO A 657 11.91 37.79 -9.61
C PRO A 657 12.08 36.27 -9.79
N ILE A 658 11.16 35.62 -10.49
CA ILE A 658 11.22 34.17 -10.76
C ILE A 658 12.40 33.87 -11.69
N LEU A 659 12.52 34.62 -12.80
CA LEU A 659 13.63 34.47 -13.74
C LEU A 659 14.98 34.76 -13.07
N LEU A 660 15.04 35.77 -12.20
CA LEU A 660 16.24 36.08 -11.43
C LEU A 660 16.60 34.91 -10.50
N ALA A 661 15.63 34.26 -9.86
CA ALA A 661 15.88 33.07 -9.03
C ALA A 661 16.49 31.93 -9.86
N PHE A 662 16.00 31.67 -11.07
CA PHE A 662 16.61 30.69 -11.98
C PHE A 662 18.05 31.06 -12.35
N VAL A 663 18.31 32.33 -12.71
CA VAL A 663 19.66 32.80 -13.04
C VAL A 663 20.60 32.66 -11.85
N MET A 664 20.15 33.03 -10.64
CA MET A 664 20.94 32.86 -9.43
C MET A 664 21.25 31.39 -9.14
N ASN A 665 20.29 30.48 -9.31
CA ASN A 665 20.54 29.04 -9.17
C ASN A 665 21.63 28.55 -10.14
N LEU A 666 21.58 28.98 -11.41
CA LEU A 666 22.62 28.65 -12.40
C LEU A 666 24.00 29.18 -11.99
N VAL A 667 24.08 30.43 -11.52
CA VAL A 667 25.34 31.02 -11.04
C VAL A 667 25.88 30.25 -9.83
N LYS A 668 25.03 29.96 -8.84
CA LYS A 668 25.40 29.18 -7.64
C LYS A 668 25.88 27.78 -8.01
N ASN A 669 25.18 27.09 -8.92
CA ASN A 669 25.60 25.79 -9.42
C ASN A 669 26.99 25.84 -10.07
N GLY A 670 27.26 26.87 -10.88
CA GLY A 670 28.58 27.08 -11.48
C GLY A 670 29.68 27.33 -10.44
N GLN A 671 29.37 28.05 -9.35
CA GLN A 671 30.31 28.29 -8.25
C GLN A 671 30.56 27.02 -7.43
N THR A 672 29.51 26.29 -7.05
CA THR A 672 29.64 25.05 -6.27
C THR A 672 30.40 23.97 -7.03
N ARG A 673 30.19 23.80 -8.34
CA ARG A 673 30.97 22.85 -9.14
C ARG A 673 32.47 23.13 -9.09
N ARG A 674 32.87 24.40 -9.21
CA ARG A 674 34.28 24.82 -9.10
C ARG A 674 34.90 24.62 -7.71
N LEU A 675 34.07 24.44 -6.67
CA LEU A 675 34.55 24.11 -5.33
C LEU A 675 34.72 22.60 -5.15
N LEU A 676 33.98 21.79 -5.91
CA LEU A 676 34.01 20.33 -5.87
C LEU A 676 35.07 19.75 -6.82
N ASP A 677 35.33 20.42 -7.94
CA ASP A 677 36.45 20.15 -8.86
C ASP A 677 37.78 20.64 -8.27
#